data_AF-A0A1A9VKA4-F1
#
_entry.id   AF-A0A1A9VKA4-F1
#
_cell.length_a   1.000
_cell.length_b   1.000
_cell.length_c   1.000
_cell.angle_alpha   90.00
_cell.angle_beta   90.00
_cell.angle_gamma   90.00
#
_symmetry.space_group_name_H-M   'P 1'
#
loop_
_entity.id
_entity.type
_entity.pdbx_description
1 polymer ?
#
loop_
_entity_poly.entity_id
_entity_poly.type
_entity_poly.pdbx_seq_one_letter_code
_entity_poly.pdbx_strand_id
1 'polypeptide(L)'
;MEAIIAVVVVFPLEPETAITYLSSIISYNLKSSWYRTLLPNTMIKNLVFLCLIFVLMSSCSFSNRFNCTAGHYKIGSSYTINGITYYPKNCKHYEEIGIASWYGIEDHGTLTANGEVFNRHLISAAHKTLPLPCFALVTNLENGRKLVVRINDRGPFIEGRIIDLSEKAAQVLGFHKVGLAKVKVQYLRKMSEQLIQNTPHYRKQYEKEMQKRHPKQDSAEKRSVLREIVKGRRRIGKSRLIQEFGKHFEQYYSFIGLPPEKHTTTSHQLNEFSRQVARQFNTSFARYDDWSDLLWAVGERLLSGKILLLFDEISWMGSKDPTFLGKIKNFWDIQLKNNNKLIFVVCGSASSWIEKNILSSTGFVGRISLTLTLGELSLSDCNEFWPKNISAYEKFKVLAVTGGIPKYLEEVNFRHSAERNIKTLCFTKGGFLVEEFDQIFSDLFMRKTAFYKQIVKALSTGAKEQEEICTALDIARHGRISEYLYELELAGFIAKDHTWDIKTGTDSRLRKYRLQDNYLRFYLKYIEKNLGKINRDTYSMRSPGEWHTIIGLQFENLVLNNRKSIHNILRIDGIVKNKEIVMSFTLPELPYDKTALEPYISAKTLDFHYDKHHKGYLNKLNELVENTDYQHVKIEEIITKVHGNSDKVPIFNNAAQVWNHTFYWNSMKKNGGGKPKDDGFLAKKIQDDIGGFDKFCGEFANHGVSQFGSGWVWLVLEKGKLKITKTPNADLPLIYGQVPLLTMDVWEHAYYLDCQNRRIDYIKVFLDHLINWDFAEENLKKNT
;
A
#
# COMPACT_ATOMS: atom_id res chain seq x y z
N MET A 1 50.72 -23.68 11.84
CA MET A 1 50.71 -23.17 13.23
C MET A 1 50.47 -21.65 13.28
N GLU A 2 51.09 -20.86 12.41
CA GLU A 2 50.90 -19.39 12.36
C GLU A 2 49.45 -18.93 12.04
N ALA A 3 48.67 -19.73 11.32
CA ALA A 3 47.25 -19.43 11.04
C ALA A 3 46.31 -19.64 12.25
N ILE A 4 46.73 -20.41 13.26
CA ILE A 4 45.91 -20.74 14.45
C ILE A 4 46.17 -19.71 15.56
N ILE A 5 47.39 -19.19 15.67
CA ILE A 5 47.74 -18.15 16.64
C ILE A 5 47.07 -16.80 16.31
N ALA A 6 46.75 -16.55 15.04
CA ALA A 6 46.05 -15.33 14.61
C ALA A 6 44.58 -15.23 15.05
N VAL A 7 43.96 -16.31 15.54
CA VAL A 7 42.54 -16.32 15.90
C VAL A 7 42.28 -16.00 17.37
N VAL A 8 43.27 -16.16 18.25
CA VAL A 8 43.08 -16.03 19.71
C VAL A 8 43.40 -14.62 20.24
N VAL A 9 44.07 -13.74 19.46
CA VAL A 9 44.52 -12.43 19.96
C VAL A 9 43.61 -11.26 19.52
N VAL A 10 42.58 -11.46 18.70
CA VAL A 10 42.01 -10.32 17.95
C VAL A 10 40.50 -10.09 18.06
N PHE A 11 39.77 -10.79 18.93
CA PHE A 11 38.33 -10.54 19.07
C PHE A 11 37.92 -10.49 20.54
N PRO A 12 37.42 -9.35 21.07
CA PRO A 12 36.66 -9.34 22.30
C PRO A 12 35.25 -9.81 21.91
N LEU A 13 35.05 -11.12 21.85
CA LEU A 13 33.74 -11.74 21.69
C LEU A 13 33.38 -12.45 22.99
N GLU A 14 32.12 -12.38 23.39
CA GLU A 14 31.61 -13.19 24.50
C GLU A 14 31.95 -14.68 24.27
N PRO A 15 32.34 -15.43 25.31
CA PRO A 15 32.91 -16.79 25.19
C PRO A 15 32.10 -17.76 24.33
N GLU A 16 30.77 -17.68 24.38
CA GLU A 16 29.85 -18.53 23.60
C GLU A 16 29.91 -18.27 22.09
N THR A 17 30.19 -17.02 21.70
CA THR A 17 30.25 -16.61 20.30
C THR A 17 31.56 -17.07 19.65
N ALA A 18 32.66 -17.04 20.40
CA ALA A 18 33.98 -17.49 19.94
C ALA A 18 34.02 -19.00 19.62
N ILE A 19 33.34 -19.83 20.42
CA ILE A 19 33.24 -21.28 20.23
C ILE A 19 32.51 -21.62 18.92
N THR A 20 31.39 -20.93 18.66
CA THR A 20 30.58 -21.12 17.44
C THR A 20 31.35 -20.66 16.20
N TYR A 21 32.13 -19.59 16.31
CA TYR A 21 32.96 -19.04 15.24
C TYR A 21 34.15 -19.93 14.87
N LEU A 22 34.86 -20.48 15.87
CA LEU A 22 35.94 -21.43 15.66
C LEU A 22 35.45 -22.73 15.00
N SER A 23 34.28 -23.24 15.40
CA SER A 23 33.70 -24.46 14.82
C SER A 23 33.35 -24.31 13.33
N SER A 24 32.90 -23.11 12.92
CA SER A 24 32.50 -22.81 11.54
C SER A 24 33.70 -22.56 10.63
N ILE A 25 34.74 -21.89 11.11
CA ILE A 25 36.01 -21.71 10.36
C ILE A 25 36.74 -23.04 10.17
N ILE A 26 36.79 -23.88 11.21
CA ILE A 26 37.41 -25.21 11.14
C ILE A 26 36.62 -26.10 10.16
N SER A 27 35.29 -26.08 10.20
CA SER A 27 34.45 -26.84 9.27
C SER A 27 34.53 -26.34 7.81
N TYR A 28 34.80 -25.05 7.59
CA TYR A 28 34.92 -24.49 6.25
C TYR A 28 36.27 -24.79 5.60
N ASN A 29 37.38 -24.73 6.35
CA ASN A 29 38.73 -25.01 5.83
C ASN A 29 39.04 -26.51 5.67
N LEU A 30 38.35 -27.40 6.40
CA LEU A 30 38.51 -28.86 6.29
C LEU A 30 37.86 -29.49 5.05
N LYS A 31 37.32 -28.68 4.13
CA LYS A 31 36.75 -29.15 2.84
C LYS A 31 37.74 -29.17 1.67
N SER A 32 38.99 -28.72 1.86
CA SER A 32 40.05 -28.94 0.86
C SER A 32 40.69 -30.32 1.04
N SER A 33 40.83 -31.10 -0.04
CA SER A 33 41.25 -32.51 0.04
C SER A 33 42.70 -32.73 0.50
N TRP A 34 43.49 -31.66 0.68
CA TRP A 34 44.92 -31.73 1.01
C TRP A 34 45.23 -31.82 2.52
N TYR A 35 44.26 -31.50 3.41
CA TYR A 35 44.51 -31.50 4.86
C TYR A 35 44.23 -32.83 5.57
N ARG A 36 43.56 -33.79 4.91
CA ARG A 36 43.20 -35.08 5.52
C ARG A 36 44.36 -36.05 5.67
N THR A 37 45.54 -35.70 5.19
CA THR A 37 46.68 -36.63 5.08
C THR A 37 47.79 -36.42 6.10
N LEU A 38 47.71 -35.41 6.99
CA LEU A 38 48.88 -35.02 7.80
C LEU A 38 48.71 -34.94 9.33
N LEU A 39 47.51 -35.03 9.92
CA LEU A 39 47.38 -35.07 11.40
C LEU A 39 46.18 -35.92 11.88
N PRO A 40 46.36 -36.83 12.87
CA PRO A 40 45.28 -37.63 13.42
C PRO A 40 44.27 -36.82 14.25
N ASN A 41 42.98 -37.19 14.17
CA ASN A 41 41.84 -36.49 14.77
C ASN A 41 41.94 -36.23 16.28
N THR A 42 42.71 -37.03 17.02
CA THR A 42 42.98 -36.85 18.45
C THR A 42 43.82 -35.60 18.72
N MET A 43 44.76 -35.26 17.84
CA MET A 43 45.61 -34.10 17.99
C MET A 43 44.86 -32.79 17.72
N ILE A 44 43.89 -32.83 16.80
CA ILE A 44 42.99 -31.69 16.50
C ILE A 44 42.09 -31.38 17.70
N LYS A 45 41.55 -32.41 18.37
CA LYS A 45 40.73 -32.24 19.58
C LYS A 45 41.53 -31.65 20.74
N ASN A 46 42.76 -32.10 20.95
CA ASN A 46 43.63 -31.57 22.00
C ASN A 46 44.07 -30.11 21.73
N LEU A 47 44.28 -29.74 20.46
CA LEU A 47 44.57 -28.36 20.08
C LEU A 47 43.39 -27.41 20.35
N VAL A 48 42.17 -27.86 20.05
CA VAL A 48 40.94 -27.10 20.33
C VAL A 48 40.73 -26.94 21.83
N PHE A 49 41.03 -27.98 22.62
CA PHE A 49 40.93 -27.94 24.08
C PHE A 49 41.97 -27.00 24.72
N LEU A 50 43.21 -26.99 24.22
CA LEU A 50 44.24 -26.04 24.70
C LEU A 50 43.90 -24.58 24.36
N CYS A 51 43.33 -24.32 23.18
CA CYS A 51 42.86 -22.99 22.80
C CYS A 51 41.70 -22.50 23.69
N LEU A 52 40.80 -23.41 24.10
CA LEU A 52 39.69 -23.11 25.03
C LEU A 52 40.19 -22.67 26.42
N ILE A 53 41.23 -23.32 26.94
CA ILE A 53 41.84 -22.95 28.23
C ILE A 53 42.53 -21.57 28.14
N PHE A 54 43.20 -21.28 27.02
CA PHE A 54 43.85 -19.98 26.81
C PHE A 54 42.84 -18.81 26.71
N VAL A 55 41.69 -19.04 26.07
CA VAL A 55 40.59 -18.06 25.99
C VAL A 55 39.98 -17.80 27.38
N LEU A 56 39.78 -18.85 28.18
CA LEU A 56 39.26 -18.71 29.54
C LEU A 56 40.22 -17.96 30.48
N MET A 57 41.53 -18.19 30.38
CA MET A 57 42.51 -17.48 31.21
C MET A 57 42.72 -16.01 30.80
N SER A 58 42.55 -15.67 29.52
CA SER A 58 42.65 -14.28 29.04
C SER A 58 41.46 -13.39 29.44
N SER A 59 40.33 -13.98 29.81
CA SER A 59 39.10 -13.27 30.14
C SER A 59 39.09 -12.68 31.57
N CYS A 60 39.98 -13.14 32.45
CA CYS A 60 40.06 -12.66 33.83
C CYS A 60 40.96 -11.41 34.02
N SER A 61 41.64 -10.93 32.99
CA SER A 61 42.56 -9.77 33.12
C SER A 61 42.35 -8.65 32.11
N PHE A 62 41.31 -8.71 31.27
CA PHE A 62 41.11 -7.74 30.18
C PHE A 62 39.83 -6.90 30.29
N SER A 63 39.13 -6.95 31.42
CA SER A 63 37.84 -6.28 31.61
C SER A 63 37.91 -4.77 31.86
N ASN A 64 39.00 -4.07 31.50
CA ASN A 64 39.16 -2.66 31.90
C ASN A 64 39.81 -1.68 30.91
N ARG A 65 39.94 -1.97 29.59
CA ARG A 65 40.52 -0.95 28.67
C ARG A 65 39.92 -0.71 27.28
N PHE A 66 38.91 -1.44 26.81
CA PHE A 66 38.25 -1.06 25.54
C PHE A 66 36.75 -1.33 25.61
N ASN A 67 35.96 -0.24 25.64
CA ASN A 67 34.52 -0.29 25.35
C ASN A 67 34.33 -0.65 23.87
N CYS A 68 34.45 -1.93 23.51
CA CYS A 68 34.07 -2.40 22.18
C CYS A 68 32.54 -2.39 22.09
N THR A 69 31.99 -1.41 21.39
CA THR A 69 30.57 -1.37 21.06
C THR A 69 30.22 -2.58 20.21
N ALA A 70 29.29 -3.42 20.68
CA ALA A 70 28.72 -4.48 19.86
C ALA A 70 28.07 -3.82 18.63
N GLY A 71 28.52 -4.19 17.42
CA GLY A 71 27.97 -3.68 16.17
C GLY A 71 26.47 -3.95 16.05
N HIS A 72 25.84 -3.39 15.03
CA HIS A 72 24.42 -3.61 14.73
C HIS A 72 24.22 -4.14 13.32
N TYR A 73 23.28 -5.07 13.18
CA TYR A 73 22.86 -5.54 11.88
C TYR A 73 22.11 -4.42 11.15
N LYS A 74 22.54 -4.13 9.92
CA LYS A 74 21.84 -3.23 9.01
C LYS A 74 22.09 -3.65 7.57
N ILE A 75 21.05 -3.57 6.75
CA ILE A 75 21.27 -3.47 5.31
C ILE A 75 21.65 -2.02 4.97
N GLY A 76 21.13 -1.03 5.70
CA GLY A 76 21.38 0.40 5.45
C GLY A 76 20.49 0.98 4.34
N SER A 77 20.03 2.22 4.50
CA SER A 77 19.26 2.93 3.46
C SER A 77 20.12 3.14 2.21
N SER A 78 19.49 3.46 1.07
CA SER A 78 20.25 3.99 -0.07
C SER A 78 21.06 5.20 0.37
N TYR A 79 22.27 5.31 -0.13
CA TYR A 79 23.17 6.40 0.22
C TYR A 79 23.99 6.79 -0.99
N THR A 80 24.25 8.08 -1.12
CA THR A 80 24.94 8.67 -2.28
C THR A 80 26.30 9.16 -1.83
N ILE A 81 27.35 8.72 -2.50
CA ILE A 81 28.71 9.22 -2.34
C ILE A 81 29.21 9.63 -3.72
N ASN A 82 29.73 10.85 -3.85
CA ASN A 82 30.26 11.42 -5.10
C ASN A 82 29.28 11.32 -6.28
N GLY A 83 27.99 11.60 -6.04
CA GLY A 83 26.95 11.56 -7.07
C GLY A 83 26.47 10.16 -7.49
N ILE A 84 27.11 9.09 -7.01
CA ILE A 84 26.68 7.71 -7.28
C ILE A 84 25.82 7.21 -6.13
N THR A 85 24.56 6.88 -6.43
CA THR A 85 23.65 6.31 -5.43
C THR A 85 23.85 4.80 -5.33
N TYR A 86 24.26 4.36 -4.15
CA TYR A 86 24.35 2.95 -3.81
C TYR A 86 23.05 2.51 -3.15
N TYR A 87 22.56 1.35 -3.56
CA TYR A 87 21.34 0.75 -3.02
C TYR A 87 21.70 -0.52 -2.26
N PRO A 88 22.06 -0.44 -0.97
CA PRO A 88 22.26 -1.62 -0.16
C PRO A 88 21.02 -2.49 -0.12
N LYS A 89 21.22 -3.77 -0.41
CA LYS A 89 20.14 -4.74 -0.50
C LYS A 89 20.57 -6.05 0.14
N ASN A 90 19.61 -6.70 0.79
CA ASN A 90 19.81 -8.09 1.19
C ASN A 90 19.71 -8.96 -0.07
N CYS A 91 20.84 -9.45 -0.56
CA CYS A 91 20.87 -10.27 -1.76
C CYS A 91 20.90 -11.76 -1.39
N LYS A 92 20.18 -12.58 -2.16
CA LYS A 92 20.20 -14.05 -2.00
C LYS A 92 21.50 -14.66 -2.55
N HIS A 93 22.00 -14.08 -3.63
CA HIS A 93 23.24 -14.41 -4.29
C HIS A 93 23.90 -13.11 -4.74
N TYR A 94 25.22 -13.04 -4.60
CA TYR A 94 26.02 -11.94 -5.13
C TYR A 94 27.38 -12.51 -5.52
N GLU A 95 27.78 -12.21 -6.74
CA GLU A 95 29.05 -12.59 -7.32
C GLU A 95 29.49 -11.46 -8.26
N GLU A 96 30.68 -10.91 -8.05
CA GLU A 96 31.22 -9.85 -8.89
C GLU A 96 32.73 -10.02 -9.06
N ILE A 97 33.23 -9.71 -10.26
CA ILE A 97 34.65 -9.64 -10.56
C ILE A 97 35.01 -8.18 -10.78
N GLY A 98 36.04 -7.70 -10.10
CA GLY A 98 36.46 -6.31 -10.18
C GLY A 98 37.74 -6.05 -9.40
N ILE A 99 38.09 -4.79 -9.23
CA ILE A 99 39.30 -4.40 -8.53
C ILE A 99 39.04 -4.28 -7.03
N ALA A 100 39.85 -4.95 -6.23
CA ALA A 100 39.97 -4.70 -4.79
C ALA A 100 41.06 -3.68 -4.51
N SER A 101 40.84 -2.86 -3.49
CA SER A 101 41.89 -2.12 -2.80
C SER A 101 41.99 -2.55 -1.34
N TRP A 102 42.86 -1.91 -0.58
CA TRP A 102 42.85 -2.01 0.87
C TRP A 102 42.99 -0.63 1.52
N TYR A 103 42.38 -0.49 2.70
CA TYR A 103 42.36 0.73 3.50
C TYR A 103 42.81 0.47 4.94
N GLY A 104 43.07 1.52 5.70
CA GLY A 104 43.10 1.39 7.16
C GLY A 104 44.27 1.96 7.95
N ILE A 105 45.06 2.91 7.42
CA ILE A 105 46.02 3.63 8.29
C ILE A 105 45.28 4.70 9.12
N GLU A 106 44.54 5.56 8.45
CA GLU A 106 43.84 6.70 9.06
C GLU A 106 42.54 6.27 9.76
N ASP A 107 41.94 5.16 9.32
CA ASP A 107 40.66 4.68 9.83
C ASP A 107 40.78 3.76 11.05
N HIS A 108 42.00 3.38 11.47
CA HIS A 108 42.20 2.47 12.61
C HIS A 108 41.60 3.05 13.90
N GLY A 109 40.72 2.29 14.55
CA GLY A 109 40.04 2.74 15.78
C GLY A 109 38.78 3.57 15.53
N THR A 110 38.44 3.88 14.27
CA THR A 110 37.17 4.56 13.93
C THR A 110 36.01 3.57 13.91
N LEU A 111 34.77 4.09 13.95
CA LEU A 111 33.58 3.25 13.84
C LEU A 111 33.30 2.92 12.38
N THR A 112 33.26 1.63 12.07
CA THR A 112 32.73 1.11 10.80
C THR A 112 31.25 1.49 10.64
N ALA A 113 30.73 1.39 9.42
CA ALA A 113 29.33 1.67 9.16
C ALA A 113 28.38 0.90 10.10
N ASN A 114 28.68 -0.34 10.49
CA ASN A 114 27.81 -1.10 11.40
C ASN A 114 28.06 -0.83 12.89
N GLY A 115 28.90 0.14 13.24
CA GLY A 115 29.19 0.53 14.62
C GLY A 115 30.22 -0.36 15.34
N GLU A 116 30.85 -1.31 14.66
CA GLU A 116 32.05 -1.99 15.17
C GLU A 116 33.27 -1.06 15.04
N VAL A 117 34.23 -1.16 15.95
CA VAL A 117 35.52 -0.46 15.82
C VAL A 117 36.35 -1.12 14.71
N PHE A 118 36.76 -0.35 13.71
CA PHE A 118 37.61 -0.83 12.62
C PHE A 118 39.02 -1.13 13.14
N ASN A 119 39.51 -2.33 12.85
CA ASN A 119 40.87 -2.74 13.15
C ASN A 119 41.54 -3.29 11.89
N ARG A 120 42.52 -2.55 11.37
CA ARG A 120 43.31 -2.93 10.18
C ARG A 120 43.99 -4.30 10.28
N HIS A 121 44.25 -4.79 11.49
CA HIS A 121 44.91 -6.08 11.73
C HIS A 121 43.92 -7.26 11.75
N LEU A 122 42.61 -7.00 11.71
CA LEU A 122 41.56 -8.01 11.58
C LEU A 122 41.22 -8.34 10.14
N ILE A 123 40.64 -9.53 9.91
CA ILE A 123 40.15 -9.94 8.58
C ILE A 123 38.75 -9.34 8.37
N SER A 124 38.71 -8.13 7.79
CA SER A 124 37.47 -7.40 7.49
C SER A 124 37.52 -6.72 6.11
N ALA A 125 36.37 -6.22 5.66
CA ALA A 125 36.25 -5.49 4.40
C ALA A 125 35.08 -4.50 4.42
N ALA A 126 35.18 -3.48 3.55
CA ALA A 126 34.11 -2.57 3.20
C ALA A 126 33.49 -2.96 1.85
N HIS A 127 32.16 -2.95 1.78
CA HIS A 127 31.42 -3.20 0.55
C HIS A 127 30.27 -2.21 0.35
N LYS A 128 30.06 -1.78 -0.89
CA LYS A 128 29.07 -0.77 -1.29
C LYS A 128 27.63 -1.15 -0.91
N THR A 129 27.22 -2.40 -1.15
CA THR A 129 25.77 -2.75 -1.13
C THR A 129 25.39 -4.01 -0.34
N LEU A 130 26.35 -4.75 0.24
CA LEU A 130 26.06 -6.01 0.93
C LEU A 130 25.57 -5.75 2.36
N PRO A 131 24.73 -6.61 2.97
CA PRO A 131 24.28 -6.41 4.35
C PRO A 131 25.45 -6.41 5.34
N LEU A 132 25.30 -5.70 6.45
CA LEU A 132 26.32 -5.61 7.50
C LEU A 132 25.77 -6.13 8.83
N PRO A 133 26.55 -6.88 9.61
CA PRO A 133 27.72 -7.61 9.16
C PRO A 133 27.32 -8.79 8.24
N CYS A 134 28.20 -9.17 7.31
CA CYS A 134 28.06 -10.42 6.55
C CYS A 134 29.39 -11.04 6.14
N PHE A 135 29.37 -12.18 5.45
CA PHE A 135 30.56 -12.88 4.96
C PHE A 135 30.60 -12.96 3.44
N ALA A 136 31.80 -12.75 2.89
CA ALA A 136 32.08 -12.99 1.48
C ALA A 136 33.39 -13.78 1.31
N LEU A 137 33.46 -14.64 0.29
CA LEU A 137 34.68 -15.26 -0.17
C LEU A 137 35.31 -14.37 -1.24
N VAL A 138 36.53 -13.92 -1.00
CA VAL A 138 37.31 -13.13 -1.95
C VAL A 138 38.41 -14.02 -2.53
N THR A 139 38.46 -14.14 -3.85
CA THR A 139 39.51 -14.85 -4.58
C THR A 139 40.34 -13.84 -5.36
N ASN A 140 41.64 -13.77 -5.09
CA ASN A 140 42.58 -13.05 -5.95
C ASN A 140 42.80 -13.88 -7.22
N LEU A 141 42.46 -13.30 -8.37
CA LEU A 141 42.50 -14.01 -9.66
C LEU A 141 43.90 -14.10 -10.26
N GLU A 142 44.85 -13.28 -9.79
CA GLU A 142 46.23 -13.25 -10.29
C GLU A 142 47.07 -14.38 -9.67
N ASN A 143 46.82 -14.71 -8.41
CA ASN A 143 47.60 -15.71 -7.66
C ASN A 143 46.77 -16.90 -7.12
N GLY A 144 45.45 -16.90 -7.36
CA GLY A 144 44.53 -17.96 -6.95
C GLY A 144 44.20 -18.04 -5.45
N ARG A 145 44.76 -17.14 -4.62
CA ARG A 145 44.53 -17.15 -3.16
C ARG A 145 43.10 -16.77 -2.82
N LYS A 146 42.55 -17.40 -1.78
CA LYS A 146 41.17 -17.21 -1.34
C LYS A 146 41.11 -16.89 0.15
N LEU A 147 40.19 -16.02 0.52
CA LEU A 147 39.97 -15.63 1.91
C LEU A 147 38.50 -15.32 2.16
N VAL A 148 37.93 -15.86 3.24
CA VAL A 148 36.61 -15.43 3.73
C VAL A 148 36.81 -14.19 4.59
N VAL A 149 36.08 -13.12 4.25
CA VAL A 149 36.18 -11.82 4.93
C VAL A 149 34.85 -11.42 5.55
N ARG A 150 34.90 -10.78 6.72
CA ARG A 150 33.75 -10.16 7.36
C ARG A 150 33.54 -8.77 6.77
N ILE A 151 32.39 -8.54 6.17
CA ILE A 151 31.99 -7.22 5.67
C ILE A 151 31.20 -6.53 6.78
N ASN A 152 31.80 -5.53 7.41
CA ASN A 152 31.17 -4.73 8.47
C ASN A 152 31.13 -3.22 8.12
N ASP A 153 31.65 -2.84 6.96
CA ASP A 153 31.80 -1.43 6.56
C ASP A 153 31.31 -1.13 5.13
N ARG A 154 31.24 0.17 4.77
CA ARG A 154 30.74 0.68 3.48
C ARG A 154 31.86 1.34 2.68
N GLY A 155 32.04 0.90 1.44
CA GLY A 155 33.11 1.36 0.56
C GLY A 155 33.48 0.28 -0.45
N PRO A 156 34.47 0.49 -1.33
CA PRO A 156 35.16 1.75 -1.59
C PRO A 156 34.30 2.68 -2.46
N PHE A 157 34.51 4.00 -2.41
CA PHE A 157 33.76 4.97 -3.23
C PHE A 157 34.56 5.52 -4.42
N ILE A 158 35.58 4.78 -4.81
CA ILE A 158 36.41 5.05 -5.98
C ILE A 158 35.85 4.27 -7.15
N GLU A 159 35.77 4.92 -8.31
CA GLU A 159 35.29 4.33 -9.55
C GLU A 159 36.12 3.10 -9.95
N GLY A 160 35.47 2.04 -10.43
CA GLY A 160 36.11 0.79 -10.84
C GLY A 160 36.50 -0.19 -9.72
N ARG A 161 36.41 0.19 -8.43
CA ARG A 161 36.70 -0.70 -7.29
C ARG A 161 35.44 -1.27 -6.68
N ILE A 162 35.47 -2.55 -6.30
CA ILE A 162 34.28 -3.30 -5.87
C ILE A 162 34.30 -3.66 -4.38
N ILE A 163 35.49 -3.78 -3.77
CA ILE A 163 35.65 -4.11 -2.36
C ILE A 163 36.93 -3.47 -1.82
N ASP A 164 36.90 -3.04 -0.57
CA ASP A 164 38.06 -2.49 0.13
C ASP A 164 38.40 -3.39 1.31
N LEU A 165 39.58 -3.98 1.30
CA LEU A 165 39.98 -4.98 2.30
C LEU A 165 40.76 -4.31 3.43
N SER A 166 40.74 -4.92 4.62
CA SER A 166 41.69 -4.53 5.66
C SER A 166 43.12 -4.86 5.24
N GLU A 167 44.09 -4.17 5.84
CA GLU A 167 45.50 -4.45 5.62
C GLU A 167 45.83 -5.94 5.80
N LYS A 168 45.33 -6.56 6.88
CA LYS A 168 45.60 -7.99 7.13
C LYS A 168 45.02 -8.87 6.03
N ALA A 169 43.81 -8.58 5.54
CA ALA A 169 43.20 -9.34 4.46
C ALA A 169 43.97 -9.18 3.14
N ALA A 170 44.49 -7.99 2.84
CA ALA A 170 45.32 -7.72 1.67
C ALA A 170 46.69 -8.42 1.72
N GLN A 171 47.30 -8.53 2.91
CA GLN A 171 48.54 -9.30 3.11
C GLN A 171 48.32 -10.79 2.81
N VAL A 172 47.22 -11.36 3.34
CA VAL A 172 46.87 -12.77 3.13
C VAL A 172 46.56 -13.06 1.66
N LEU A 173 45.78 -12.19 1.00
CA LEU A 173 45.45 -12.28 -0.42
C LEU A 173 46.62 -11.91 -1.36
N GLY A 174 47.73 -11.43 -0.80
CA GLY A 174 49.00 -11.26 -1.50
C GLY A 174 49.09 -10.02 -2.40
N PHE A 175 48.36 -8.95 -2.10
CA PHE A 175 48.40 -7.70 -2.88
C PHE A 175 48.68 -6.43 -2.05
N HIS A 176 48.99 -6.58 -0.75
CA HIS A 176 49.27 -5.45 0.15
C HIS A 176 50.32 -4.46 -0.40
N LYS A 177 51.45 -4.96 -0.93
CA LYS A 177 52.52 -4.11 -1.50
C LYS A 177 52.11 -3.41 -2.80
N VAL A 178 51.25 -4.05 -3.59
CA VAL A 178 50.78 -3.54 -4.90
C VAL A 178 49.61 -2.57 -4.72
N GLY A 179 48.85 -2.70 -3.63
CA GLY A 179 47.73 -1.84 -3.28
C GLY A 179 46.41 -2.25 -3.94
N LEU A 180 46.46 -2.78 -5.16
CA LEU A 180 45.29 -3.20 -5.93
C LEU A 180 45.43 -4.66 -6.41
N ALA A 181 44.29 -5.35 -6.57
CA ALA A 181 44.25 -6.67 -7.19
C ALA A 181 42.92 -6.92 -7.90
N LYS A 182 42.95 -7.69 -9.00
CA LYS A 182 41.71 -8.19 -9.61
C LYS A 182 41.17 -9.38 -8.80
N VAL A 183 39.97 -9.23 -8.24
CA VAL A 183 39.36 -10.23 -7.36
C VAL A 183 37.98 -10.66 -7.85
N LYS A 184 37.58 -11.86 -7.42
CA LYS A 184 36.19 -12.33 -7.45
C LYS A 184 35.63 -12.33 -6.03
N VAL A 185 34.52 -11.62 -5.80
CA VAL A 185 33.81 -11.54 -4.51
C VAL A 185 32.54 -12.36 -4.59
N GLN A 186 32.35 -13.31 -3.67
CA GLN A 186 31.17 -14.17 -3.61
C GLN A 186 30.51 -14.09 -2.23
N TYR A 187 29.23 -13.72 -2.19
CA TYR A 187 28.48 -13.62 -0.93
C TYR A 187 28.18 -14.99 -0.32
N LEU A 188 28.59 -15.19 0.93
CA LEU A 188 28.39 -16.44 1.67
C LEU A 188 27.12 -16.37 2.50
N ARG A 189 25.98 -16.55 1.82
CA ARG A 189 24.64 -16.44 2.43
C ARG A 189 24.46 -17.33 3.66
N LYS A 190 24.73 -18.64 3.56
CA LYS A 190 24.51 -19.58 4.68
C LYS A 190 25.28 -19.19 5.93
N MET A 191 26.54 -18.77 5.77
CA MET A 191 27.40 -18.35 6.87
C MET A 191 26.93 -17.01 7.47
N SER A 192 26.45 -16.10 6.62
CA SER A 192 25.89 -14.81 7.05
C SER A 192 24.55 -14.97 7.79
N GLU A 193 23.68 -15.88 7.34
CA GLU A 193 22.42 -16.21 8.03
C GLU A 193 22.67 -16.91 9.37
N GLN A 194 23.65 -17.81 9.44
CA GLN A 194 24.07 -18.43 10.70
C GLN A 194 24.60 -17.41 11.71
N LEU A 195 25.36 -16.40 11.27
CA LEU A 195 25.79 -15.31 12.14
C LEU A 195 24.58 -14.57 12.75
N ILE A 196 23.59 -14.23 11.93
CA ILE A 196 22.37 -13.55 12.41
C ILE A 196 21.58 -14.43 13.38
N GLN A 197 21.49 -15.73 13.10
CA GLN A 197 20.78 -16.67 13.96
C GLN A 197 21.51 -16.87 15.29
N ASN A 198 22.83 -16.97 15.29
CA ASN A 198 23.61 -17.26 16.49
C ASN A 198 23.89 -16.03 17.36
N THR A 199 23.49 -14.83 16.91
CA THR A 199 23.69 -13.57 17.65
C THR A 199 22.33 -12.90 17.92
N PRO A 200 21.78 -12.99 19.16
CA PRO A 200 20.42 -12.55 19.47
C PRO A 200 20.10 -11.09 19.12
N HIS A 201 21.03 -10.16 19.33
CA HIS A 201 20.81 -8.74 19.01
C HIS A 201 20.74 -8.49 17.50
N TYR A 202 21.54 -9.19 16.69
CA TYR A 202 21.43 -9.14 15.23
C TYR A 202 20.12 -9.73 14.73
N ARG A 203 19.62 -10.82 15.33
CA ARG A 203 18.33 -11.41 14.95
C ARG A 203 17.18 -10.41 15.08
N LYS A 204 17.10 -9.72 16.23
CA LYS A 204 16.07 -8.71 16.49
C LYS A 204 16.17 -7.52 15.53
N GLN A 205 17.38 -7.07 15.23
CA GLN A 205 17.63 -5.98 14.28
C GLN A 205 17.33 -6.39 12.83
N TYR A 206 17.69 -7.61 12.43
CA TYR A 206 17.34 -8.21 11.15
C TYR A 206 15.83 -8.23 10.95
N GLU A 207 15.07 -8.74 11.92
CA GLU A 207 13.60 -8.79 11.87
C GLU A 207 13.01 -7.37 11.72
N LYS A 208 13.53 -6.39 12.45
CA LYS A 208 13.12 -4.99 12.35
C LYS A 208 13.45 -4.37 10.99
N GLU A 209 14.64 -4.62 10.43
CA GLU A 209 15.02 -4.16 9.10
C GLU A 209 14.15 -4.80 8.00
N MET A 210 13.81 -6.09 8.13
CA MET A 210 12.89 -6.76 7.21
C MET A 210 11.48 -6.15 7.29
N GLN A 211 10.97 -5.86 8.49
CA GLN A 211 9.67 -5.22 8.69
C GLN A 211 9.63 -3.78 8.14
N LYS A 212 10.72 -3.00 8.34
CA LYS A 212 10.79 -1.59 7.91
C LYS A 212 10.84 -1.43 6.39
N ARG A 213 11.46 -2.37 5.68
CA ARG A 213 11.60 -2.33 4.21
C ARG A 213 10.42 -2.94 3.46
N HIS A 214 9.51 -3.61 4.16
CA HIS A 214 8.24 -4.09 3.62
C HIS A 214 7.07 -3.61 4.49
N PRO A 215 6.78 -2.29 4.51
CA PRO A 215 5.61 -1.75 5.18
C PRO A 215 4.34 -2.15 4.40
N LYS A 216 3.68 -3.26 4.79
CA LYS A 216 2.38 -3.72 4.28
C LYS A 216 2.11 -3.45 2.78
N GLN A 217 3.04 -3.85 1.92
CA GLN A 217 2.78 -4.25 0.53
C GLN A 217 3.97 -5.12 0.10
N ASP A 218 3.66 -6.29 -0.47
CA ASP A 218 4.57 -7.35 -0.93
C ASP A 218 5.39 -8.13 0.10
N SER A 219 4.71 -9.05 0.78
CA SER A 219 5.32 -10.35 1.12
C SER A 219 5.36 -11.27 -0.12
N ALA A 220 6.06 -10.86 -1.18
CA ALA A 220 6.30 -11.73 -2.33
C ALA A 220 7.40 -12.78 -2.07
N GLU A 221 8.17 -12.71 -0.96
CA GLU A 221 9.16 -13.73 -0.60
C GLU A 221 9.11 -14.21 0.86
N LYS A 222 7.97 -14.03 1.52
CA LYS A 222 7.45 -14.98 2.50
C LYS A 222 6.02 -15.27 2.09
N ARG A 223 5.90 -15.89 0.92
CA ARG A 223 4.66 -16.40 0.37
C ARG A 223 4.00 -17.24 1.50
N SER A 224 3.02 -16.68 2.19
CA SER A 224 2.37 -17.32 3.33
C SER A 224 0.90 -17.43 3.00
N VAL A 225 0.59 -18.04 1.84
CA VAL A 225 -0.74 -18.07 1.22
C VAL A 225 -1.28 -16.67 0.97
N LEU A 226 -1.52 -16.28 -0.29
CA LEU A 226 -2.30 -15.07 -0.57
C LEU A 226 -3.77 -15.34 -0.25
N ARG A 227 -4.40 -14.39 0.44
CA ARG A 227 -5.64 -14.60 1.20
C ARG A 227 -6.68 -13.60 0.75
N GLU A 228 -7.64 -14.04 -0.05
CA GLU A 228 -8.52 -13.12 -0.75
C GLU A 228 -9.98 -13.37 -0.40
N ILE A 229 -10.69 -12.28 -0.12
CA ILE A 229 -12.14 -12.31 0.06
C ILE A 229 -12.74 -11.62 -1.15
N VAL A 230 -13.63 -12.31 -1.86
CA VAL A 230 -14.39 -11.75 -2.97
C VAL A 230 -15.86 -11.69 -2.55
N LYS A 231 -16.38 -10.48 -2.40
CA LYS A 231 -17.77 -10.21 -2.03
C LYS A 231 -18.47 -9.36 -3.08
N GLY A 232 -19.79 -9.26 -2.98
CA GLY A 232 -20.61 -8.49 -3.90
C GLY A 232 -21.94 -9.17 -4.17
N ARG A 233 -22.79 -8.46 -4.91
CA ARG A 233 -24.16 -8.87 -5.25
C ARG A 233 -24.21 -10.31 -5.81
N ARG A 234 -25.30 -11.03 -5.54
CA ARG A 234 -25.57 -12.33 -6.18
C ARG A 234 -25.60 -12.14 -7.70
N ARG A 235 -25.08 -13.12 -8.46
CA ARG A 235 -24.99 -13.09 -9.94
C ARG A 235 -24.00 -12.11 -10.58
N ILE A 236 -23.17 -11.43 -9.77
CA ILE A 236 -22.22 -10.41 -10.26
C ILE A 236 -20.95 -10.97 -10.93
N GLY A 237 -20.85 -12.28 -11.12
CA GLY A 237 -19.71 -12.91 -11.79
C GLY A 237 -18.50 -13.23 -10.91
N LYS A 238 -18.63 -13.24 -9.58
CA LYS A 238 -17.53 -13.56 -8.63
C LYS A 238 -16.83 -14.88 -8.96
N SER A 239 -17.59 -15.98 -9.05
CA SER A 239 -17.05 -17.31 -9.32
C SER A 239 -16.38 -17.38 -10.70
N ARG A 240 -16.97 -16.69 -11.70
CA ARG A 240 -16.39 -16.61 -13.05
C ARG A 240 -15.08 -15.85 -13.07
N LEU A 241 -14.98 -14.71 -12.37
CA LEU A 241 -13.74 -13.94 -12.23
C LEU A 241 -12.62 -14.80 -11.65
N ILE A 242 -12.92 -15.52 -10.56
CA ILE A 242 -11.94 -16.38 -9.89
C ILE A 242 -11.55 -17.57 -10.77
N GLN A 243 -12.50 -18.14 -11.50
CA GLN A 243 -12.25 -19.23 -12.45
C GLN A 243 -11.33 -18.78 -13.60
N GLU A 244 -11.57 -17.60 -14.19
CA GLU A 244 -10.70 -17.03 -15.22
C GLU A 244 -9.30 -16.76 -14.69
N PHE A 245 -9.20 -16.20 -13.48
CA PHE A 245 -7.92 -16.01 -12.80
C PHE A 245 -7.20 -17.34 -12.51
N GLY A 246 -7.97 -18.38 -12.17
CA GLY A 246 -7.48 -19.74 -11.92
C GLY A 246 -6.76 -20.39 -13.10
N LYS A 247 -7.01 -19.94 -14.34
CA LYS A 247 -6.30 -20.42 -15.54
C LYS A 247 -4.79 -20.13 -15.50
N HIS A 248 -4.35 -19.20 -14.66
CA HIS A 248 -2.93 -18.87 -14.47
C HIS A 248 -2.23 -19.72 -13.40
N PHE A 249 -2.91 -20.71 -12.81
CA PHE A 249 -2.40 -21.60 -11.78
C PHE A 249 -2.14 -23.01 -12.33
N GLU A 250 -1.19 -23.73 -11.72
CA GLU A 250 -0.90 -25.11 -12.09
C GLU A 250 -2.07 -26.03 -11.69
N GLN A 251 -2.70 -25.72 -10.56
CA GLN A 251 -3.84 -26.44 -10.03
C GLN A 251 -4.89 -25.45 -9.52
N TYR A 252 -6.15 -25.71 -9.86
CA TYR A 252 -7.29 -24.95 -9.39
C TYR A 252 -8.32 -25.91 -8.77
N TYR A 253 -8.65 -25.67 -7.51
CA TYR A 253 -9.62 -26.44 -6.76
C TYR A 253 -10.74 -25.52 -6.27
N SER A 254 -11.99 -25.87 -6.54
CA SER A 254 -13.15 -25.07 -6.19
C SER A 254 -14.19 -25.91 -5.47
N PHE A 255 -14.49 -25.54 -4.24
CA PHE A 255 -15.52 -26.19 -3.43
C PHE A 255 -16.68 -25.23 -3.25
N ILE A 256 -17.90 -25.72 -3.47
CA ILE A 256 -19.12 -24.92 -3.42
C ILE A 256 -20.00 -25.43 -2.27
N GLY A 257 -20.51 -24.51 -1.44
CA GLY A 257 -21.47 -24.83 -0.39
C GLY A 257 -22.84 -25.22 -0.95
N LEU A 258 -23.52 -26.17 -0.31
CA LEU A 258 -24.90 -26.48 -0.70
C LEU A 258 -25.84 -25.34 -0.29
N PRO A 259 -26.76 -24.90 -1.16
CA PRO A 259 -27.81 -23.95 -0.80
C PRO A 259 -28.58 -24.41 0.46
N PRO A 260 -28.93 -23.49 1.37
CA PRO A 260 -29.55 -23.87 2.62
C PRO A 260 -31.05 -24.19 2.45
N GLU A 261 -31.39 -25.47 2.33
CA GLU A 261 -32.77 -25.94 2.36
C GLU A 261 -33.26 -26.24 3.80
N LYS A 262 -34.58 -26.33 4.00
CA LYS A 262 -35.20 -26.60 5.32
C LYS A 262 -34.62 -27.83 6.02
N HIS A 263 -34.29 -28.88 5.27
CA HIS A 263 -33.78 -30.15 5.78
C HIS A 263 -32.27 -30.34 5.58
N THR A 264 -31.54 -29.30 5.18
CA THR A 264 -30.07 -29.38 5.04
C THR A 264 -29.43 -29.50 6.41
N THR A 265 -28.67 -30.58 6.62
CA THR A 265 -27.89 -30.85 7.83
C THR A 265 -26.41 -30.58 7.58
N THR A 266 -25.61 -30.51 8.65
CA THR A 266 -24.15 -30.43 8.54
C THR A 266 -23.57 -31.65 7.82
N SER A 267 -24.15 -32.84 8.03
CA SER A 267 -23.74 -34.06 7.31
C SER A 267 -23.99 -33.97 5.80
N HIS A 268 -25.07 -33.33 5.36
CA HIS A 268 -25.30 -33.08 3.92
C HIS A 268 -24.21 -32.19 3.32
N GLN A 269 -23.83 -31.12 4.02
CA GLN A 269 -22.73 -30.24 3.59
C GLN A 269 -21.40 -30.98 3.51
N LEU A 270 -21.04 -31.73 4.57
CA LEU A 270 -19.80 -32.52 4.63
C LEU A 270 -19.75 -33.59 3.53
N ASN A 271 -20.84 -34.32 3.31
CA ASN A 271 -20.91 -35.35 2.28
C ASN A 271 -20.77 -34.77 0.87
N GLU A 272 -21.43 -33.65 0.57
CA GLU A 272 -21.29 -33.03 -0.74
C GLU A 272 -19.89 -32.44 -0.95
N PHE A 273 -19.33 -31.80 0.07
CA PHE A 273 -17.95 -31.33 0.00
C PHE A 273 -16.98 -32.51 -0.23
N SER A 274 -17.17 -33.62 0.48
CA SER A 274 -16.36 -34.82 0.29
C SER A 274 -16.48 -35.42 -1.11
N ARG A 275 -17.68 -35.40 -1.72
CA ARG A 275 -17.84 -35.79 -3.13
C ARG A 275 -17.07 -34.86 -4.07
N GLN A 276 -17.06 -33.56 -3.80
CA GLN A 276 -16.26 -32.60 -4.56
C GLN A 276 -14.75 -32.87 -4.41
N VAL A 277 -14.29 -33.21 -3.20
CA VAL A 277 -12.91 -33.65 -2.92
C VAL A 277 -12.57 -34.90 -3.71
N ALA A 278 -13.40 -35.93 -3.64
CA ALA A 278 -13.22 -37.18 -4.39
C ALA A 278 -13.09 -36.94 -5.90
N ARG A 279 -13.94 -36.09 -6.47
CA ARG A 279 -13.91 -35.76 -7.91
C ARG A 279 -12.66 -34.97 -8.29
N GLN A 280 -12.29 -33.95 -7.52
CA GLN A 280 -11.21 -33.04 -7.88
C GLN A 280 -9.81 -33.61 -7.62
N PHE A 281 -9.66 -34.45 -6.61
CA PHE A 281 -8.39 -35.12 -6.30
C PHE A 281 -8.30 -36.54 -6.86
N ASN A 282 -9.32 -37.00 -7.60
CA ASN A 282 -9.42 -38.36 -8.13
C ASN A 282 -9.24 -39.44 -7.04
N THR A 283 -9.97 -39.30 -5.92
CA THR A 283 -9.95 -40.24 -4.80
C THR A 283 -11.32 -40.90 -4.61
N SER A 284 -11.38 -41.98 -3.82
CA SER A 284 -12.66 -42.55 -3.39
C SER A 284 -13.40 -41.60 -2.45
N PHE A 285 -14.74 -41.67 -2.48
CA PHE A 285 -15.58 -40.94 -1.52
C PHE A 285 -15.33 -41.43 -0.10
N ALA A 286 -15.18 -40.49 0.84
CA ALA A 286 -15.04 -40.76 2.26
C ALA A 286 -16.13 -40.02 3.06
N ARG A 287 -16.60 -40.59 4.16
CA ARG A 287 -17.50 -39.89 5.08
C ARG A 287 -16.68 -39.24 6.18
N TYR A 288 -17.09 -38.03 6.56
CA TYR A 288 -16.49 -37.25 7.63
C TYR A 288 -17.60 -36.79 8.57
N ASP A 289 -17.34 -36.87 9.86
CA ASP A 289 -18.25 -36.39 10.91
C ASP A 289 -17.96 -34.93 11.29
N ASP A 290 -16.74 -34.44 11.01
CA ASP A 290 -16.30 -33.09 11.32
C ASP A 290 -15.63 -32.38 10.13
N TRP A 291 -15.84 -31.06 10.04
CA TRP A 291 -15.18 -30.20 9.05
C TRP A 291 -13.66 -30.19 9.22
N SER A 292 -13.12 -30.33 10.43
CA SER A 292 -11.69 -30.32 10.69
C SER A 292 -11.00 -31.47 9.96
N ASP A 293 -11.58 -32.68 10.02
CA ASP A 293 -11.03 -33.88 9.39
C ASP A 293 -11.11 -33.80 7.86
N LEU A 294 -12.24 -33.30 7.35
CA LEU A 294 -12.43 -33.10 5.92
C LEU A 294 -11.45 -32.05 5.38
N LEU A 295 -11.31 -30.92 6.06
CA LEU A 295 -10.37 -29.86 5.69
C LEU A 295 -8.93 -30.36 5.82
N TRP A 296 -8.64 -31.18 6.84
CA TRP A 296 -7.34 -31.81 7.00
C TRP A 296 -6.97 -32.64 5.77
N ALA A 297 -7.89 -33.50 5.33
CA ALA A 297 -7.71 -34.31 4.14
C ALA A 297 -7.46 -33.44 2.89
N VAL A 298 -8.15 -32.29 2.76
CA VAL A 298 -7.86 -31.35 1.68
C VAL A 298 -6.43 -30.81 1.79
N GLY A 299 -6.02 -30.26 2.94
CA GLY A 299 -4.73 -29.59 3.06
C GLY A 299 -3.51 -30.50 2.88
N GLU A 300 -3.61 -31.79 3.24
CA GLU A 300 -2.56 -32.79 2.95
C GLU A 300 -2.28 -32.95 1.45
N ARG A 301 -3.25 -32.60 0.60
CA ARG A 301 -3.12 -32.67 -0.86
C ARG A 301 -2.65 -31.35 -1.48
N LEU A 302 -2.53 -30.27 -0.68
CA LEU A 302 -2.20 -28.92 -1.15
C LEU A 302 -0.77 -28.47 -0.77
N LEU A 303 0.12 -29.42 -0.48
CA LEU A 303 1.45 -29.16 0.11
C LEU A 303 2.43 -28.45 -0.83
N SER A 304 2.30 -28.60 -2.15
CA SER A 304 3.25 -28.05 -3.12
C SER A 304 2.59 -27.72 -4.45
N GLY A 305 3.15 -26.77 -5.20
CA GLY A 305 2.64 -26.33 -6.50
C GLY A 305 1.99 -24.95 -6.42
N LYS A 306 1.84 -24.29 -7.57
CA LYS A 306 1.13 -23.01 -7.69
C LYS A 306 -0.37 -23.27 -7.72
N ILE A 307 -1.01 -23.22 -6.56
CA ILE A 307 -2.41 -23.65 -6.36
C ILE A 307 -3.33 -22.45 -6.14
N LEU A 308 -4.50 -22.47 -6.76
CA LEU A 308 -5.64 -21.62 -6.37
C LEU A 308 -6.72 -22.50 -5.73
N LEU A 309 -7.04 -22.24 -4.47
CA LEU A 309 -8.11 -22.87 -3.72
C LEU A 309 -9.26 -21.88 -3.56
N LEU A 310 -10.46 -22.25 -3.98
CA LEU A 310 -11.68 -21.45 -3.85
C LEU A 310 -12.70 -22.16 -2.97
N PHE A 311 -13.15 -21.51 -1.89
CA PHE A 311 -14.40 -21.86 -1.22
C PHE A 311 -15.48 -20.86 -1.63
N ASP A 312 -16.41 -21.32 -2.46
CA ASP A 312 -17.52 -20.54 -2.99
C ASP A 312 -18.79 -20.75 -2.16
N GLU A 313 -19.53 -19.66 -1.94
CA GLU A 313 -20.67 -19.58 -1.03
C GLU A 313 -20.35 -20.10 0.39
N ILE A 314 -19.28 -19.57 0.99
CA ILE A 314 -18.82 -19.95 2.33
C ILE A 314 -19.90 -19.78 3.42
N SER A 315 -20.80 -18.82 3.25
CA SER A 315 -21.92 -18.58 4.16
C SER A 315 -22.85 -19.78 4.25
N TRP A 316 -22.97 -20.54 3.17
CA TRP A 316 -23.78 -21.75 3.14
C TRP A 316 -23.05 -22.94 3.75
N MET A 317 -21.77 -23.12 3.44
CA MET A 317 -20.91 -24.18 4.01
C MET A 317 -20.96 -24.17 5.56
N GLY A 318 -20.83 -22.98 6.16
CA GLY A 318 -20.83 -22.81 7.61
C GLY A 318 -22.22 -22.63 8.26
N SER A 319 -23.30 -22.63 7.49
CA SER A 319 -24.64 -22.22 7.98
C SER A 319 -25.22 -23.08 9.11
N LYS A 320 -24.73 -24.32 9.27
CA LYS A 320 -25.21 -25.31 10.26
C LYS A 320 -24.16 -25.71 11.30
N ASP A 321 -22.98 -25.10 11.26
CA ASP A 321 -21.91 -25.37 12.22
C ASP A 321 -21.36 -24.04 12.78
N PRO A 322 -21.72 -23.67 14.03
CA PRO A 322 -21.21 -22.47 14.69
C PRO A 322 -19.68 -22.41 14.83
N THR A 323 -19.02 -23.57 14.83
CA THR A 323 -17.56 -23.70 14.98
C THR A 323 -16.82 -23.67 13.65
N PHE A 324 -17.53 -23.69 12.52
CA PHE A 324 -16.97 -23.77 11.18
C PHE A 324 -15.87 -22.71 10.92
N LEU A 325 -16.11 -21.46 11.29
CA LEU A 325 -15.13 -20.38 11.10
C LEU A 325 -13.83 -20.61 11.88
N GLY A 326 -13.93 -21.16 13.10
CA GLY A 326 -12.77 -21.56 13.89
C GLY A 326 -11.99 -22.68 13.20
N LYS A 327 -12.70 -23.63 12.58
CA LYS A 327 -12.08 -24.72 11.81
C LYS A 327 -11.40 -24.22 10.54
N ILE A 328 -12.01 -23.27 9.82
CA ILE A 328 -11.38 -22.59 8.67
C ILE A 328 -10.11 -21.86 9.11
N LYS A 329 -10.14 -21.17 10.25
CA LYS A 329 -8.95 -20.53 10.83
C LYS A 329 -7.86 -21.54 11.16
N ASN A 330 -8.20 -22.70 11.72
CA ASN A 330 -7.22 -23.74 12.02
C ASN A 330 -6.64 -24.37 10.75
N PHE A 331 -7.50 -24.71 9.78
CA PHE A 331 -7.12 -25.17 8.45
C PHE A 331 -6.14 -24.19 7.78
N TRP A 332 -6.45 -22.91 7.89
CA TRP A 332 -5.60 -21.83 7.46
C TRP A 332 -4.20 -21.91 8.09
N ASP A 333 -4.15 -21.81 9.42
CA ASP A 333 -2.92 -21.56 10.17
C ASP A 333 -1.99 -22.77 10.16
N ILE A 334 -2.55 -23.98 10.09
CA ILE A 334 -1.81 -25.24 10.19
C ILE A 334 -1.41 -25.79 8.82
N GLN A 335 -2.32 -25.82 7.84
CA GLN A 335 -2.08 -26.52 6.59
C GLN A 335 -1.72 -25.58 5.45
N LEU A 336 -2.55 -24.56 5.20
CA LEU A 336 -2.36 -23.70 4.03
C LEU A 336 -1.04 -22.94 4.13
N LYS A 337 -0.69 -22.41 5.31
CA LYS A 337 0.53 -21.59 5.54
C LYS A 337 1.83 -22.26 5.04
N ASN A 338 1.87 -23.59 4.96
CA ASN A 338 3.04 -24.34 4.53
C ASN A 338 3.26 -24.27 3.00
N ASN A 339 2.21 -24.03 2.20
CA ASN A 339 2.35 -23.83 0.77
C ASN A 339 2.41 -22.34 0.44
N ASN A 340 3.62 -21.92 0.10
CA ASN A 340 3.91 -20.52 -0.14
C ASN A 340 3.25 -20.04 -1.46
N LYS A 341 3.08 -20.90 -2.47
CA LYS A 341 2.51 -20.55 -3.79
C LYS A 341 0.99 -20.74 -3.88
N LEU A 342 0.33 -21.02 -2.76
CA LEU A 342 -1.12 -21.21 -2.71
C LEU A 342 -1.83 -19.86 -2.56
N ILE A 343 -2.93 -19.67 -3.27
CA ILE A 343 -3.89 -18.59 -3.01
C ILE A 343 -5.18 -19.24 -2.53
N PHE A 344 -5.65 -18.82 -1.35
CA PHE A 344 -6.94 -19.26 -0.82
C PHE A 344 -7.94 -18.12 -0.91
N VAL A 345 -8.97 -18.34 -1.70
CA VAL A 345 -10.05 -17.41 -1.97
C VAL A 345 -11.32 -17.88 -1.28
N VAL A 346 -11.95 -16.96 -0.56
CA VAL A 346 -13.26 -17.14 0.04
C VAL A 346 -14.25 -16.22 -0.68
N CYS A 347 -15.32 -16.81 -1.21
CA CYS A 347 -16.37 -16.11 -1.91
C CYS A 347 -17.73 -16.36 -1.25
N GLY A 348 -18.62 -15.39 -1.34
CA GLY A 348 -20.01 -15.56 -0.97
C GLY A 348 -20.88 -14.39 -1.41
N SER A 349 -22.15 -14.69 -1.70
CA SER A 349 -23.13 -13.68 -2.11
C SER A 349 -23.77 -12.98 -0.91
N ALA A 350 -23.73 -13.58 0.28
CA ALA A 350 -24.17 -12.95 1.53
C ALA A 350 -23.11 -11.97 2.06
N SER A 351 -22.98 -10.80 1.41
CA SER A 351 -21.99 -9.77 1.76
C SER A 351 -22.02 -9.40 3.24
N SER A 352 -23.21 -9.21 3.82
CA SER A 352 -23.38 -8.89 5.24
C SER A 352 -22.84 -9.98 6.17
N TRP A 353 -23.01 -11.25 5.80
CA TRP A 353 -22.46 -12.37 6.54
C TRP A 353 -20.93 -12.37 6.48
N ILE A 354 -20.34 -12.12 5.32
CA ILE A 354 -18.88 -12.01 5.17
C ILE A 354 -18.32 -10.86 6.01
N GLU A 355 -18.96 -9.69 5.97
CA GLU A 355 -18.51 -8.57 6.79
C GLU A 355 -18.54 -8.93 8.28
N LYS A 356 -19.70 -9.37 8.78
CA LYS A 356 -19.89 -9.65 10.21
C LYS A 356 -19.00 -10.78 10.73
N ASN A 357 -18.84 -11.86 9.95
CA ASN A 357 -18.23 -13.09 10.44
C ASN A 357 -16.76 -13.26 10.05
N ILE A 358 -16.32 -12.61 8.97
CA ILE A 358 -14.94 -12.71 8.48
C ILE A 358 -14.22 -11.38 8.64
N LEU A 359 -14.71 -10.28 8.05
CA LEU A 359 -13.99 -9.00 8.05
C LEU A 359 -13.92 -8.34 9.44
N SER A 360 -15.03 -8.36 10.17
CA SER A 360 -15.15 -7.77 11.52
C SER A 360 -14.68 -8.70 12.63
N SER A 361 -14.32 -9.94 12.31
CA SER A 361 -13.94 -10.96 13.28
C SER A 361 -12.46 -10.86 13.65
N THR A 362 -12.17 -10.74 14.95
CA THR A 362 -10.80 -10.75 15.49
C THR A 362 -10.03 -12.02 15.11
N GLY A 363 -10.73 -13.13 14.85
CA GLY A 363 -10.16 -14.40 14.41
C GLY A 363 -9.50 -14.34 13.03
N PHE A 364 -9.90 -13.41 12.17
CA PHE A 364 -9.37 -13.25 10.81
C PHE A 364 -8.54 -11.96 10.62
N VAL A 365 -8.42 -11.12 11.65
CA VAL A 365 -7.55 -9.93 11.63
C VAL A 365 -6.10 -10.34 11.32
N GLY A 366 -5.50 -9.67 10.33
CA GLY A 366 -4.14 -9.98 9.83
C GLY A 366 -4.04 -11.22 8.96
N ARG A 367 -5.15 -11.96 8.73
CA ARG A 367 -5.22 -13.12 7.82
C ARG A 367 -5.85 -12.80 6.48
N ILE A 368 -6.27 -11.57 6.22
CA ILE A 368 -6.86 -11.19 4.93
C ILE A 368 -5.85 -10.28 4.23
N SER A 369 -5.44 -10.67 3.04
CA SER A 369 -4.47 -9.92 2.24
C SER A 369 -5.17 -8.96 1.29
N LEU A 370 -6.33 -9.34 0.76
CA LEU A 370 -7.10 -8.55 -0.20
C LEU A 370 -8.60 -8.77 0.02
N THR A 371 -9.38 -7.70 -0.06
CA THR A 371 -10.84 -7.76 -0.16
C THR A 371 -11.27 -7.09 -1.46
N LEU A 372 -11.90 -7.86 -2.35
CA LEU A 372 -12.49 -7.38 -3.59
C LEU A 372 -14.01 -7.31 -3.44
N THR A 373 -14.59 -6.15 -3.77
CA THR A 373 -16.04 -5.97 -3.82
C THR A 373 -16.44 -5.74 -5.27
N LEU A 374 -17.12 -6.71 -5.88
CA LEU A 374 -17.58 -6.60 -7.26
C LEU A 374 -18.93 -5.89 -7.33
N GLY A 375 -18.99 -4.81 -8.11
CA GLY A 375 -20.20 -4.10 -8.50
C GLY A 375 -20.72 -4.54 -9.87
N GLU A 376 -21.82 -3.93 -10.31
CA GLU A 376 -22.34 -4.13 -11.67
C GLU A 376 -21.32 -3.71 -12.72
N LEU A 377 -21.36 -4.35 -13.88
CA LEU A 377 -20.56 -3.94 -15.02
C LEU A 377 -20.98 -2.54 -15.46
N SER A 378 -19.99 -1.73 -15.85
CA SER A 378 -20.27 -0.44 -16.46
C SER A 378 -20.99 -0.62 -17.79
N LEU A 379 -21.74 0.39 -18.24
CA LEU A 379 -22.38 0.33 -19.57
C LEU A 379 -21.38 0.10 -20.70
N SER A 380 -20.14 0.59 -20.57
CA SER A 380 -19.06 0.32 -21.52
C SER A 380 -18.67 -1.15 -21.53
N ASP A 381 -18.49 -1.77 -20.37
CA ASP A 381 -18.11 -3.20 -20.29
C ASP A 381 -19.25 -4.11 -20.73
N CYS A 382 -20.50 -3.70 -20.47
CA CYS A 382 -21.68 -4.40 -20.96
C CYS A 382 -21.69 -4.52 -22.49
N ASN A 383 -21.15 -3.53 -23.22
CA ASN A 383 -21.15 -3.58 -24.68
C ASN A 383 -20.39 -4.77 -25.25
N GLU A 384 -19.43 -5.34 -24.52
CA GLU A 384 -18.64 -6.49 -24.94
C GLU A 384 -19.47 -7.79 -24.99
N PHE A 385 -20.65 -7.83 -24.39
CA PHE A 385 -21.56 -8.98 -24.50
C PHE A 385 -22.23 -9.06 -25.88
N TRP A 386 -22.39 -7.93 -26.57
CA TRP A 386 -23.09 -7.88 -27.86
C TRP A 386 -22.15 -7.81 -29.06
N PRO A 387 -22.53 -8.42 -30.19
CA PRO A 387 -21.86 -8.15 -31.46
C PRO A 387 -21.95 -6.66 -31.86
N LYS A 388 -20.98 -6.18 -32.62
CA LYS A 388 -20.86 -4.76 -33.02
C LYS A 388 -22.03 -4.23 -33.86
N ASN A 389 -22.83 -5.09 -34.47
CA ASN A 389 -23.95 -4.71 -35.35
C ASN A 389 -25.28 -4.46 -34.61
N ILE A 390 -25.33 -4.64 -33.28
CA ILE A 390 -26.54 -4.37 -32.49
C ILE A 390 -26.59 -2.90 -32.12
N SER A 391 -27.74 -2.24 -32.37
CA SER A 391 -27.91 -0.81 -32.09
C SER A 391 -27.84 -0.51 -30.59
N ALA A 392 -27.40 0.71 -30.24
CA ALA A 392 -27.37 1.15 -28.85
C ALA A 392 -28.76 1.11 -28.19
N TYR A 393 -29.83 1.35 -28.97
CA TYR A 393 -31.20 1.31 -28.47
C TYR A 393 -31.66 -0.11 -28.10
N GLU A 394 -31.32 -1.14 -28.90
CA GLU A 394 -31.58 -2.54 -28.54
C GLU A 394 -30.87 -2.93 -27.24
N LYS A 395 -29.59 -2.55 -27.09
CA LYS A 395 -28.82 -2.81 -25.88
C LYS A 395 -29.44 -2.12 -24.67
N PHE A 396 -29.79 -0.85 -24.83
CA PHE A 396 -30.41 -0.05 -23.79
C PHE A 396 -31.74 -0.64 -23.30
N LYS A 397 -32.59 -1.15 -24.20
CA LYS A 397 -33.84 -1.84 -23.84
C LYS A 397 -33.60 -3.03 -22.90
N VAL A 398 -32.59 -3.84 -23.19
CA VAL A 398 -32.22 -4.98 -22.35
C VAL A 398 -31.65 -4.50 -21.01
N LEU A 399 -30.68 -3.58 -21.06
CA LEU A 399 -30.01 -3.04 -19.87
C LEU A 399 -30.98 -2.30 -18.92
N ALA A 400 -32.05 -1.71 -19.45
CA ALA A 400 -33.11 -1.10 -18.64
C ALA A 400 -33.80 -2.12 -17.72
N VAL A 401 -33.82 -3.39 -18.11
CA VAL A 401 -34.37 -4.51 -17.33
C VAL A 401 -33.28 -5.21 -16.52
N THR A 402 -32.15 -5.52 -17.13
CA THR A 402 -31.12 -6.37 -16.51
C THR A 402 -30.13 -5.61 -15.64
N GLY A 403 -29.98 -4.30 -15.83
CA GLY A 403 -28.83 -3.56 -15.32
C GLY A 403 -27.51 -4.11 -15.86
N GLY A 404 -26.40 -3.86 -15.16
CA GLY A 404 -25.08 -4.37 -15.50
C GLY A 404 -24.77 -5.73 -14.88
N ILE A 405 -25.78 -6.58 -14.64
CA ILE A 405 -25.61 -7.88 -13.98
C ILE A 405 -25.16 -8.95 -14.99
N PRO A 406 -23.92 -9.48 -14.92
CA PRO A 406 -23.37 -10.38 -15.93
C PRO A 406 -24.25 -11.59 -16.22
N LYS A 407 -24.75 -12.28 -15.18
CA LYS A 407 -25.58 -13.48 -15.39
C LYS A 407 -26.85 -13.17 -16.17
N TYR A 408 -27.45 -12.01 -15.96
CA TYR A 408 -28.68 -11.64 -16.67
C TYR A 408 -28.39 -11.34 -18.14
N LEU A 409 -27.21 -10.77 -18.42
CA LEU A 409 -26.73 -10.53 -19.78
C LEU A 409 -26.40 -11.83 -20.53
N GLU A 410 -25.88 -12.86 -19.83
CA GLU A 410 -25.62 -14.19 -20.41
C GLU A 410 -26.90 -14.89 -20.90
N GLU A 411 -28.05 -14.61 -20.28
CA GLU A 411 -29.33 -15.20 -20.68
C GLU A 411 -29.94 -14.50 -21.92
N VAL A 412 -29.33 -13.41 -22.40
CA VAL A 412 -29.82 -12.66 -23.56
C VAL A 412 -29.38 -13.34 -24.84
N ASN A 413 -30.34 -13.70 -25.70
CA ASN A 413 -30.05 -14.19 -27.03
C ASN A 413 -29.96 -13.02 -28.03
N PHE A 414 -28.75 -12.69 -28.47
CA PHE A 414 -28.48 -11.57 -29.38
C PHE A 414 -29.04 -11.75 -30.80
N ARG A 415 -29.55 -12.95 -31.14
CA ARG A 415 -30.28 -13.18 -32.40
C ARG A 415 -31.74 -12.73 -32.33
N HIS A 416 -32.25 -12.45 -31.13
CA HIS A 416 -33.60 -11.97 -30.91
C HIS A 416 -33.60 -10.47 -30.61
N SER A 417 -34.70 -9.78 -30.92
CA SER A 417 -34.90 -8.40 -30.47
C SER A 417 -34.94 -8.32 -28.95
N ALA A 418 -34.67 -7.13 -28.41
CA ALA A 418 -34.75 -6.86 -26.98
C ALA A 418 -36.14 -7.24 -26.41
N GLU A 419 -37.22 -6.89 -27.10
CA GLU A 419 -38.59 -7.20 -26.68
C GLU A 419 -38.83 -8.71 -26.59
N ARG A 420 -38.31 -9.47 -27.55
CA ARG A 420 -38.46 -10.93 -27.54
C ARG A 420 -37.66 -11.56 -26.39
N ASN A 421 -36.45 -11.07 -26.14
CA ASN A 421 -35.67 -11.49 -24.96
C ASN A 421 -36.41 -11.18 -23.66
N ILE A 422 -36.88 -9.94 -23.49
CA ILE A 422 -37.59 -9.50 -22.28
C ILE A 422 -38.89 -10.28 -22.08
N LYS A 423 -39.67 -10.52 -23.15
CA LYS A 423 -40.87 -11.35 -23.07
C LYS A 423 -40.52 -12.74 -22.55
N THR A 424 -39.50 -13.38 -23.13
CA THR A 424 -39.07 -14.73 -22.76
C THR A 424 -38.57 -14.77 -21.31
N LEU A 425 -37.68 -13.85 -20.94
CA LEU A 425 -37.05 -13.86 -19.61
C LEU A 425 -38.02 -13.45 -18.48
N CYS A 426 -38.90 -12.49 -18.73
CA CYS A 426 -39.69 -11.83 -17.68
C CYS A 426 -41.19 -12.14 -17.69
N PHE A 427 -41.74 -12.67 -18.78
CA PHE A 427 -43.19 -12.74 -18.99
C PHE A 427 -43.66 -14.07 -19.60
N THR A 428 -42.83 -15.12 -19.52
CA THR A 428 -43.25 -16.50 -19.82
C THR A 428 -43.15 -17.36 -18.58
N LYS A 429 -43.99 -18.39 -18.48
CA LYS A 429 -43.88 -19.36 -17.39
C LYS A 429 -42.52 -20.04 -17.41
N GLY A 430 -41.83 -20.05 -16.26
CA GLY A 430 -40.46 -20.57 -16.14
C GLY A 430 -39.39 -19.64 -16.74
N GLY A 431 -39.75 -18.40 -17.12
CA GLY A 431 -38.76 -17.39 -17.51
C GLY A 431 -37.78 -17.12 -16.38
N PHE A 432 -36.48 -17.08 -16.69
CA PHE A 432 -35.42 -16.98 -15.69
C PHE A 432 -35.63 -15.82 -14.70
N LEU A 433 -36.00 -14.64 -15.19
CA LEU A 433 -36.18 -13.43 -14.38
C LEU A 433 -37.53 -13.39 -13.63
N VAL A 434 -38.44 -14.34 -13.89
CA VAL A 434 -39.70 -14.48 -13.14
C VAL A 434 -39.45 -15.11 -11.77
N GLU A 435 -38.59 -16.13 -11.70
CA GLU A 435 -38.34 -16.87 -10.45
C GLU A 435 -37.17 -16.27 -9.64
N GLU A 436 -36.30 -15.50 -10.30
CA GLU A 436 -35.04 -15.01 -9.73
C GLU A 436 -35.23 -14.13 -8.47
N PHE A 437 -36.31 -13.34 -8.38
CA PHE A 437 -36.57 -12.50 -7.20
C PHE A 437 -36.76 -13.33 -5.93
N ASP A 438 -37.52 -14.43 -6.03
CA ASP A 438 -37.75 -15.29 -4.88
C ASP A 438 -36.50 -16.09 -4.51
N GLN A 439 -35.77 -16.58 -5.52
CA GLN A 439 -34.52 -17.33 -5.34
C GLN A 439 -33.44 -16.47 -4.68
N ILE A 440 -33.13 -15.29 -5.21
CA ILE A 440 -32.09 -14.40 -4.67
C ILE A 440 -32.36 -14.06 -3.21
N PHE A 441 -33.58 -13.66 -2.86
CA PHE A 441 -33.88 -13.26 -1.48
C PHE A 441 -33.84 -14.46 -0.52
N SER A 442 -34.30 -15.63 -0.96
CA SER A 442 -34.22 -16.86 -0.16
C SER A 442 -32.78 -17.24 0.13
N ASP A 443 -31.93 -17.20 -0.90
CA ASP A 443 -30.51 -17.52 -0.86
C ASP A 443 -29.70 -16.61 0.07
N LEU A 444 -30.03 -15.31 0.08
CA LEU A 444 -29.27 -14.29 0.82
C LEU A 444 -29.77 -14.10 2.26
N PHE A 445 -31.09 -14.10 2.46
CA PHE A 445 -31.68 -13.65 3.72
C PHE A 445 -32.40 -14.75 4.51
N MET A 446 -32.53 -15.96 3.94
CA MET A 446 -33.02 -17.17 4.61
C MET A 446 -34.31 -16.92 5.41
N ARG A 447 -34.28 -17.05 6.76
CA ARG A 447 -35.44 -16.91 7.65
C ARG A 447 -36.06 -15.51 7.64
N LYS A 448 -35.29 -14.47 7.28
CA LYS A 448 -35.72 -13.07 7.28
C LYS A 448 -36.27 -12.62 5.91
N THR A 449 -36.28 -13.49 4.90
CA THR A 449 -36.68 -13.22 3.51
C THR A 449 -37.96 -12.40 3.38
N ALA A 450 -39.03 -12.77 4.10
CA ALA A 450 -40.32 -12.10 4.00
C ALA A 450 -40.21 -10.60 4.35
N PHE A 451 -39.43 -10.26 5.39
CA PHE A 451 -39.28 -8.90 5.85
C PHE A 451 -38.46 -8.04 4.88
N TYR A 452 -37.35 -8.55 4.35
CA TYR A 452 -36.58 -7.83 3.31
C TYR A 452 -37.41 -7.56 2.06
N LYS A 453 -38.25 -8.53 1.65
CA LYS A 453 -39.18 -8.35 0.52
C LYS A 453 -40.17 -7.21 0.79
N GLN A 454 -40.68 -7.06 2.02
CA GLN A 454 -41.56 -5.96 2.36
C GLN A 454 -40.85 -4.60 2.28
N ILE A 455 -39.59 -4.50 2.74
CA ILE A 455 -38.82 -3.24 2.64
C ILE A 455 -38.65 -2.82 1.17
N VAL A 456 -38.20 -3.73 0.30
CA VAL A 456 -37.98 -3.37 -1.12
C VAL A 456 -39.30 -3.06 -1.85
N LYS A 457 -40.41 -3.69 -1.44
CA LYS A 457 -41.76 -3.33 -1.90
C LYS A 457 -42.15 -1.93 -1.49
N ALA A 458 -41.90 -1.53 -0.23
CA ALA A 458 -42.14 -0.16 0.23
C ALA A 458 -41.33 0.86 -0.58
N LEU A 459 -40.12 0.52 -1.01
CA LEU A 459 -39.26 1.37 -1.85
C LEU A 459 -39.66 1.40 -3.34
N SER A 460 -40.55 0.51 -3.80
CA SER A 460 -40.97 0.44 -5.21
C SER A 460 -41.74 1.67 -5.70
N THR A 461 -42.32 2.45 -4.79
CA THR A 461 -43.07 3.68 -5.10
C THR A 461 -42.22 4.95 -5.03
N GLY A 462 -40.92 4.85 -4.79
CA GLY A 462 -39.99 5.98 -4.73
C GLY A 462 -39.09 5.96 -3.49
N ALA A 463 -38.10 6.84 -3.49
CA ALA A 463 -37.13 6.96 -2.40
C ALA A 463 -37.79 7.41 -1.09
N LYS A 464 -37.42 6.77 0.03
CA LYS A 464 -38.04 6.99 1.35
C LYS A 464 -37.02 7.11 2.45
N GLU A 465 -37.33 7.91 3.45
CA GLU A 465 -36.62 7.94 4.72
C GLU A 465 -36.91 6.69 5.53
N GLN A 466 -36.04 6.41 6.50
CA GLN A 466 -36.22 5.26 7.39
C GLN A 466 -37.56 5.29 8.13
N GLU A 467 -38.04 6.48 8.50
CA GLU A 467 -39.32 6.67 9.18
C GLU A 467 -40.50 6.35 8.26
N GLU A 468 -40.49 6.85 7.03
CA GLU A 468 -41.50 6.54 6.00
C GLU A 468 -41.54 5.03 5.68
N ILE A 469 -40.40 4.35 5.71
CA ILE A 469 -40.34 2.87 5.55
C ILE A 469 -40.99 2.19 6.75
N CYS A 470 -40.72 2.65 7.98
CA CYS A 470 -41.34 2.07 9.18
C CYS A 470 -42.87 2.24 9.15
N THR A 471 -43.35 3.42 8.77
CA THR A 471 -44.78 3.71 8.61
C THR A 471 -45.42 2.84 7.53
N ALA A 472 -44.76 2.67 6.38
CA ALA A 472 -45.27 1.82 5.29
C ALA A 472 -45.33 0.32 5.67
N LEU A 473 -44.55 -0.09 6.67
CA LEU A 473 -44.50 -1.47 7.18
C LEU A 473 -45.35 -1.68 8.44
N ASP A 474 -45.96 -0.62 8.98
CA ASP A 474 -46.67 -0.61 10.26
C ASP A 474 -45.83 -1.16 11.43
N ILE A 475 -44.58 -0.69 11.53
CA ILE A 475 -43.63 -1.08 12.58
C ILE A 475 -43.09 0.13 13.34
N ALA A 476 -42.82 -0.06 14.64
CA ALA A 476 -42.15 0.95 15.44
C ALA A 476 -40.69 1.14 14.99
N ARG A 477 -40.16 2.35 15.18
CA ARG A 477 -38.74 2.62 14.90
C ARG A 477 -37.86 1.95 15.97
N HIS A 478 -37.36 0.77 15.65
CA HIS A 478 -36.38 0.04 16.47
C HIS A 478 -35.09 -0.24 15.68
N GLY A 479 -33.95 -0.33 16.37
CA GLY A 479 -32.60 -0.36 15.77
C GLY A 479 -32.36 -1.44 14.69
N ARG A 480 -33.19 -2.48 14.64
CA ARG A 480 -33.12 -3.57 13.64
C ARG A 480 -33.39 -3.10 12.21
N ILE A 481 -34.21 -2.05 11.98
CA ILE A 481 -34.48 -1.58 10.60
C ILE A 481 -33.22 -1.01 9.94
N SER A 482 -32.36 -0.34 10.72
CA SER A 482 -31.08 0.17 10.23
C SER A 482 -30.15 -0.98 9.81
N GLU A 483 -30.14 -2.10 10.54
CA GLU A 483 -29.39 -3.31 10.17
C GLU A 483 -29.94 -3.88 8.85
N TYR A 484 -31.27 -3.99 8.70
CA TYR A 484 -31.87 -4.51 7.45
C TYR A 484 -31.58 -3.64 6.23
N LEU A 485 -31.64 -2.31 6.37
CA LEU A 485 -31.31 -1.38 5.29
C LEU A 485 -29.83 -1.48 4.91
N TYR A 486 -28.95 -1.56 5.90
CA TYR A 486 -27.52 -1.75 5.67
C TYR A 486 -27.21 -3.07 4.95
N GLU A 487 -27.88 -4.17 5.34
CA GLU A 487 -27.71 -5.45 4.66
C GLU A 487 -28.20 -5.43 3.20
N LEU A 488 -29.31 -4.74 2.91
CA LEU A 488 -29.81 -4.55 1.53
C LEU A 488 -28.87 -3.69 0.68
N GLU A 489 -28.23 -2.70 1.29
CA GLU A 489 -27.23 -1.84 0.65
C GLU A 489 -25.98 -2.66 0.31
N LEU A 490 -25.45 -3.44 1.26
CA LEU A 490 -24.31 -4.35 1.02
C LEU A 490 -24.61 -5.45 -0.01
N ALA A 491 -25.87 -5.88 -0.10
CA ALA A 491 -26.31 -6.83 -1.11
C ALA A 491 -26.49 -6.18 -2.50
N GLY A 492 -26.42 -4.85 -2.61
CA GLY A 492 -26.54 -4.11 -3.86
C GLY A 492 -27.97 -3.98 -4.38
N PHE A 493 -29.00 -4.06 -3.51
CA PHE A 493 -30.40 -3.86 -3.92
C PHE A 493 -30.86 -2.42 -3.76
N ILE A 494 -30.34 -1.71 -2.76
CA ILE A 494 -30.72 -0.34 -2.45
C ILE A 494 -29.49 0.57 -2.40
N ALA A 495 -29.71 1.84 -2.72
CA ALA A 495 -28.75 2.92 -2.49
C ALA A 495 -29.27 3.82 -1.37
N LYS A 496 -28.34 4.42 -0.64
CA LYS A 496 -28.61 5.47 0.33
C LYS A 496 -28.13 6.80 -0.24
N ASP A 497 -29.08 7.67 -0.55
CA ASP A 497 -28.81 9.01 -1.04
C ASP A 497 -28.90 10.02 0.09
N HIS A 498 -27.97 10.97 0.08
CA HIS A 498 -27.98 12.12 0.97
C HIS A 498 -28.71 13.27 0.28
N THR A 499 -29.67 13.89 0.95
CA THR A 499 -30.28 15.10 0.41
C THR A 499 -29.26 16.23 0.48
N TRP A 500 -29.04 16.93 -0.62
CA TRP A 500 -28.14 18.08 -0.66
C TRP A 500 -28.90 19.36 -0.30
N ASP A 501 -28.41 20.11 0.67
CA ASP A 501 -28.98 21.40 1.04
C ASP A 501 -28.41 22.51 0.15
N ILE A 502 -29.29 23.06 -0.69
CA ILE A 502 -28.95 24.11 -1.66
C ILE A 502 -28.43 25.38 -0.98
N LYS A 503 -28.89 25.67 0.26
CA LYS A 503 -28.49 26.89 0.99
C LYS A 503 -27.10 26.75 1.61
N THR A 504 -26.79 25.58 2.15
CA THR A 504 -25.51 25.34 2.86
C THR A 504 -24.44 24.72 1.97
N GLY A 505 -24.81 24.17 0.81
CA GLY A 505 -23.90 23.46 -0.09
C GLY A 505 -23.35 22.16 0.51
N THR A 506 -24.02 21.62 1.53
CA THR A 506 -23.61 20.42 2.28
C THR A 506 -24.70 19.35 2.25
N ASP A 507 -24.29 18.10 2.41
CA ASP A 507 -25.23 17.00 2.55
C ASP A 507 -25.99 17.15 3.88
N SER A 508 -27.31 17.18 3.79
CA SER A 508 -28.18 17.21 4.94
C SER A 508 -28.10 15.87 5.70
N ARG A 509 -28.49 15.89 6.99
CA ARG A 509 -28.60 14.69 7.81
C ARG A 509 -29.72 13.74 7.34
N LEU A 510 -30.65 14.22 6.52
CA LEU A 510 -31.73 13.43 5.94
C LEU A 510 -31.16 12.46 4.90
N ARG A 511 -31.58 11.21 5.04
CA ARG A 511 -31.09 10.08 4.25
C ARG A 511 -32.31 9.40 3.64
N LYS A 512 -32.32 9.29 2.32
CA LYS A 512 -33.36 8.56 1.60
C LYS A 512 -32.77 7.28 1.02
N TYR A 513 -33.51 6.20 1.14
CA TYR A 513 -33.17 4.92 0.54
C TYR A 513 -33.98 4.75 -0.74
N ARG A 514 -33.35 4.28 -1.80
CA ARG A 514 -34.01 3.96 -3.08
C ARG A 514 -33.59 2.60 -3.58
N LEU A 515 -34.41 1.99 -4.44
CA LEU A 515 -34.00 0.81 -5.19
C LEU A 515 -32.91 1.21 -6.20
N GLN A 516 -31.74 0.56 -6.12
CA GLN A 516 -30.62 0.77 -7.04
C GLN A 516 -30.61 -0.26 -8.17
N ASP A 517 -31.21 -1.43 -7.96
CA ASP A 517 -31.17 -2.52 -8.92
C ASP A 517 -32.28 -2.42 -9.98
N ASN A 518 -31.89 -2.34 -11.26
CA ASN A 518 -32.81 -2.21 -12.38
C ASN A 518 -33.79 -3.39 -12.49
N TYR A 519 -33.28 -4.61 -12.29
CA TYR A 519 -34.10 -5.83 -12.31
C TYR A 519 -35.16 -5.80 -11.21
N LEU A 520 -34.78 -5.51 -9.96
CA LEU A 520 -35.70 -5.45 -8.83
C LEU A 520 -36.80 -4.41 -9.04
N ARG A 521 -36.45 -3.23 -9.57
CA ARG A 521 -37.43 -2.18 -9.94
C ARG A 521 -38.39 -2.69 -11.00
N PHE A 522 -37.87 -3.37 -12.03
CA PHE A 522 -38.68 -3.91 -13.10
C PHE A 522 -39.62 -5.01 -12.61
N TYR A 523 -39.09 -5.94 -11.81
CA TYR A 523 -39.84 -7.06 -11.24
C TYR A 523 -41.03 -6.57 -10.39
N LEU A 524 -40.77 -5.72 -9.40
CA LEU A 524 -41.81 -5.24 -8.47
C LEU A 524 -42.89 -4.43 -9.19
N LYS A 525 -42.52 -3.68 -10.24
CA LYS A 525 -43.47 -2.85 -10.97
C LYS A 525 -44.30 -3.63 -11.99
N TYR A 526 -43.69 -4.57 -12.72
CA TYR A 526 -44.28 -5.17 -13.92
C TYR A 526 -44.49 -6.68 -13.83
N ILE A 527 -43.52 -7.43 -13.30
CA ILE A 527 -43.60 -8.90 -13.23
C ILE A 527 -44.53 -9.32 -12.09
N GLU A 528 -44.29 -8.82 -10.87
CA GLU A 528 -45.01 -9.23 -9.66
C GLU A 528 -46.54 -9.06 -9.80
N LYS A 529 -46.97 -7.92 -10.37
CA LYS A 529 -48.39 -7.61 -10.60
C LYS A 529 -49.08 -8.55 -11.58
N ASN A 530 -48.31 -9.25 -12.41
CA ASN A 530 -48.80 -10.10 -13.48
C ASN A 530 -48.45 -11.59 -13.29
N LEU A 531 -47.82 -11.97 -12.17
CA LEU A 531 -47.41 -13.36 -11.91
C LEU A 531 -48.53 -14.38 -12.14
N GLY A 532 -49.75 -14.09 -11.69
CA GLY A 532 -50.90 -14.97 -11.91
C GLY A 532 -51.23 -15.21 -13.38
N LYS A 533 -51.06 -14.21 -14.25
CA LYS A 533 -51.27 -14.32 -15.70
C LYS A 533 -50.09 -14.98 -16.40
N ILE A 534 -48.86 -14.68 -15.96
CA ILE A 534 -47.62 -15.26 -16.48
C ILE A 534 -47.59 -16.77 -16.21
N ASN A 535 -47.91 -17.19 -14.99
CA ASN A 535 -47.93 -18.61 -14.61
C ASN A 535 -49.01 -19.44 -15.33
N ARG A 536 -50.02 -18.77 -15.91
CA ARG A 536 -51.06 -19.36 -16.76
C ARG A 536 -50.78 -19.19 -18.25
N ASP A 537 -49.63 -18.62 -18.63
CA ASP A 537 -49.27 -18.28 -20.01
C ASP A 537 -50.31 -17.42 -20.76
N THR A 538 -51.04 -16.58 -20.02
CA THR A 538 -52.08 -15.69 -20.55
C THR A 538 -51.66 -14.22 -20.63
N TYR A 539 -50.43 -13.91 -20.21
CA TYR A 539 -49.93 -12.55 -20.25
C TYR A 539 -49.50 -12.15 -21.66
N SER A 540 -50.02 -11.03 -22.15
CA SER A 540 -49.56 -10.37 -23.36
C SER A 540 -49.22 -8.92 -23.03
N MET A 541 -47.99 -8.51 -23.33
CA MET A 541 -47.54 -7.13 -23.21
C MET A 541 -48.32 -6.25 -24.20
N ARG A 542 -48.88 -5.13 -23.77
CA ARG A 542 -49.77 -4.31 -24.62
C ARG A 542 -49.04 -3.09 -25.17
N SER A 543 -48.80 -3.10 -26.48
CA SER A 543 -48.42 -1.95 -27.32
C SER A 543 -47.05 -1.27 -27.06
N PRO A 544 -46.49 -0.55 -28.05
CA PRO A 544 -45.24 0.21 -27.92
C PRO A 544 -45.24 1.31 -26.84
N GLY A 545 -46.41 1.83 -26.44
CA GLY A 545 -46.52 2.93 -25.47
C GLY A 545 -46.12 2.53 -24.05
N GLU A 546 -46.47 1.32 -23.61
CA GLU A 546 -46.08 0.78 -22.30
C GLU A 546 -44.54 0.66 -22.18
N TRP A 547 -43.87 0.40 -23.29
CA TRP A 547 -42.42 0.24 -23.34
C TRP A 547 -41.66 1.54 -23.11
N HIS A 548 -42.14 2.65 -23.66
CA HIS A 548 -41.55 3.97 -23.43
C HIS A 548 -41.66 4.38 -21.96
N THR A 549 -42.77 4.07 -21.30
CA THR A 549 -42.95 4.31 -19.85
C THR A 549 -42.01 3.44 -19.02
N ILE A 550 -41.87 2.16 -19.35
CA ILE A 550 -40.93 1.23 -18.70
C ILE A 550 -39.51 1.79 -18.79
N ILE A 551 -39.06 2.11 -20.00
CA ILE A 551 -37.72 2.60 -20.26
C ILE A 551 -37.47 3.90 -19.51
N GLY A 552 -38.40 4.86 -19.58
CA GLY A 552 -38.24 6.16 -18.92
C GLY A 552 -37.99 6.02 -17.42
N LEU A 553 -38.73 5.13 -16.75
CA LEU A 553 -38.53 4.85 -15.33
C LEU A 553 -37.15 4.22 -15.04
N GLN A 554 -36.64 3.39 -15.95
CA GLN A 554 -35.37 2.68 -15.79
C GLN A 554 -34.15 3.51 -16.18
N PHE A 555 -34.31 4.45 -17.11
CA PHE A 555 -33.26 5.32 -17.63
C PHE A 555 -32.58 6.10 -16.51
N GLU A 556 -33.36 6.75 -15.65
CA GLU A 556 -32.83 7.52 -14.51
C GLU A 556 -31.88 6.69 -13.66
N ASN A 557 -32.26 5.44 -13.36
CA ASN A 557 -31.44 4.56 -12.53
C ASN A 557 -30.16 4.09 -13.23
N LEU A 558 -30.22 3.82 -14.54
CA LEU A 558 -29.03 3.53 -15.34
C LEU A 558 -28.06 4.71 -15.38
N VAL A 559 -28.59 5.92 -15.56
CA VAL A 559 -27.80 7.16 -15.54
C VAL A 559 -27.17 7.36 -14.16
N LEU A 560 -27.95 7.24 -13.08
CA LEU A 560 -27.44 7.38 -11.71
C LEU A 560 -26.33 6.36 -11.40
N ASN A 561 -26.52 5.10 -11.80
CA ASN A 561 -25.55 4.03 -11.56
C ASN A 561 -24.27 4.21 -12.38
N ASN A 562 -24.35 4.87 -13.54
CA ASN A 562 -23.22 5.09 -14.44
C ASN A 562 -22.76 6.57 -14.50
N ARG A 563 -23.21 7.40 -13.56
CA ARG A 563 -22.99 8.86 -13.58
C ARG A 563 -21.52 9.26 -13.68
N LYS A 564 -20.62 8.50 -13.04
CA LYS A 564 -19.17 8.74 -13.10
C LYS A 564 -18.64 8.52 -14.53
N SER A 565 -19.00 7.40 -15.15
CA SER A 565 -18.60 7.09 -16.53
C SER A 565 -19.19 8.09 -17.53
N ILE A 566 -20.47 8.45 -17.34
CA ILE A 566 -21.18 9.43 -18.18
C ILE A 566 -20.52 10.81 -18.05
N HIS A 567 -20.23 11.25 -16.83
CA HIS A 567 -19.53 12.50 -16.56
C HIS A 567 -18.18 12.56 -17.29
N ASN A 568 -17.38 11.51 -17.17
CA ASN A 568 -16.08 11.41 -17.82
C ASN A 568 -16.18 11.43 -19.36
N ILE A 569 -17.18 10.78 -19.94
CA ILE A 569 -17.39 10.72 -21.40
C ILE A 569 -17.89 12.07 -21.94
N LEU A 570 -18.86 12.68 -21.25
CA LEU A 570 -19.50 13.92 -21.70
C LEU A 570 -18.60 15.14 -21.53
N ARG A 571 -17.46 15.01 -20.82
CA ARG A 571 -16.52 16.10 -20.54
C ARG A 571 -17.27 17.36 -20.09
N ILE A 572 -18.25 17.19 -19.20
CA ILE A 572 -19.02 18.30 -18.63
C ILE A 572 -18.10 19.01 -17.65
N ASP A 573 -17.18 19.79 -18.18
CA ASP A 573 -16.35 20.72 -17.44
C ASP A 573 -17.14 22.04 -17.37
N GLY A 574 -17.96 22.22 -16.32
CA GLY A 574 -18.76 23.45 -16.18
C GLY A 574 -19.57 23.58 -14.89
N ILE A 575 -19.19 24.59 -14.09
CA ILE A 575 -19.95 25.18 -12.95
C ILE A 575 -20.23 24.25 -11.76
N VAL A 576 -19.25 23.42 -11.41
CA VAL A 576 -18.89 23.28 -10.01
C VAL A 576 -17.48 23.84 -9.95
N LYS A 577 -17.25 24.95 -9.24
CA LYS A 577 -15.89 25.29 -8.79
C LYS A 577 -15.36 23.99 -8.23
N ASN A 578 -14.38 23.35 -8.87
CA ASN A 578 -13.84 22.06 -8.47
C ASN A 578 -13.76 22.01 -6.94
N LYS A 579 -14.81 21.45 -6.33
CA LYS A 579 -14.71 20.71 -5.11
C LYS A 579 -14.23 19.41 -5.68
N GLU A 580 -12.94 19.37 -5.98
CA GLU A 580 -12.25 18.13 -6.17
C GLU A 580 -12.82 17.22 -5.09
N ILE A 581 -13.42 16.11 -5.50
CA ILE A 581 -13.60 14.99 -4.58
C ILE A 581 -12.16 14.56 -4.34
N VAL A 582 -11.50 15.26 -3.41
CA VAL A 582 -10.15 14.96 -2.97
C VAL A 582 -10.32 13.68 -2.18
N MET A 583 -10.14 12.56 -2.88
CA MET A 583 -9.80 11.31 -2.25
C MET A 583 -8.43 11.50 -1.62
N SER A 584 -8.38 11.95 -0.36
CA SER A 584 -7.15 12.31 0.37
C SER A 584 -6.29 13.37 -0.32
N PHE A 585 -5.74 14.33 0.42
CA PHE A 585 -4.81 15.32 -0.16
C PHE A 585 -3.62 14.60 -0.80
N THR A 586 -3.29 14.99 -2.03
CA THR A 586 -2.14 14.45 -2.77
C THR A 586 -0.95 15.40 -2.70
N LEU A 587 0.27 14.87 -2.80
CA LEU A 587 1.48 15.68 -2.77
C LEU A 587 1.60 16.40 -4.12
N PRO A 588 1.59 17.75 -4.17
CA PRO A 588 1.73 18.47 -5.44
C PRO A 588 3.10 18.21 -6.05
N GLU A 589 3.18 17.98 -7.36
CA GLU A 589 4.46 17.76 -8.04
C GLU A 589 5.39 18.98 -7.91
N LEU A 590 6.69 18.74 -7.81
CA LEU A 590 7.67 19.82 -7.87
C LEU A 590 7.62 20.49 -9.26
N PRO A 591 7.68 21.84 -9.35
CA PRO A 591 7.64 22.55 -10.63
C PRO A 591 8.93 22.43 -11.45
N TYR A 592 9.96 21.76 -10.90
CA TYR A 592 11.26 21.52 -11.53
C TYR A 592 11.87 20.20 -11.04
N ASP A 593 12.84 19.70 -11.80
CA ASP A 593 13.66 18.56 -11.39
C ASP A 593 14.46 18.87 -10.12
N LYS A 594 14.74 17.86 -9.28
CA LYS A 594 15.46 18.06 -8.02
C LYS A 594 16.89 18.56 -8.16
N THR A 595 17.50 18.38 -9.32
CA THR A 595 18.84 18.92 -9.62
C THR A 595 18.79 20.36 -10.14
N ALA A 596 17.60 20.91 -10.41
CA ALA A 596 17.44 22.17 -11.10
C ALA A 596 17.89 23.40 -10.30
N LEU A 597 17.98 23.29 -8.98
CA LEU A 597 18.43 24.36 -8.08
C LEU A 597 19.90 24.20 -7.65
N GLU A 598 20.61 23.17 -8.13
CA GLU A 598 22.04 23.02 -7.84
C GLU A 598 22.87 24.14 -8.51
N PRO A 599 23.98 24.59 -7.88
CA PRO A 599 24.55 24.13 -6.61
C PRO A 599 23.97 24.83 -5.36
N TYR A 600 22.94 25.64 -5.53
CA TYR A 600 22.43 26.57 -4.52
C TYR A 600 21.58 25.88 -3.44
N ILE A 601 20.65 25.01 -3.86
CA ILE A 601 20.00 24.02 -2.99
C ILE A 601 20.29 22.66 -3.60
N SER A 602 20.89 21.76 -2.81
CA SER A 602 21.26 20.44 -3.33
C SER A 602 20.03 19.58 -3.61
N ALA A 603 20.14 18.65 -4.57
CA ALA A 603 19.09 17.66 -4.79
C ALA A 603 18.82 16.84 -3.52
N LYS A 604 19.85 16.66 -2.67
CA LYS A 604 19.72 16.02 -1.36
C LYS A 604 18.82 16.82 -0.42
N THR A 605 18.96 18.14 -0.37
CA THR A 605 18.04 18.99 0.40
C THR A 605 16.60 18.84 -0.11
N LEU A 606 16.37 18.87 -1.42
CA LEU A 606 15.03 18.63 -1.98
C LEU A 606 14.50 17.21 -1.70
N ASP A 607 15.33 16.16 -1.71
CA ASP A 607 14.92 14.81 -1.33
C ASP A 607 14.40 14.74 0.11
N PHE A 608 15.06 15.41 1.06
CA PHE A 608 14.57 15.45 2.43
C PHE A 608 13.38 16.40 2.59
N HIS A 609 13.47 17.61 2.05
CA HIS A 609 12.50 18.68 2.27
C HIS A 609 11.17 18.40 1.55
N TYR A 610 11.20 17.91 0.31
CA TYR A 610 9.99 17.55 -0.43
C TYR A 610 9.51 16.11 -0.11
N ASP A 611 10.35 15.07 -0.30
CA ASP A 611 9.86 13.68 -0.15
C ASP A 611 9.68 13.22 1.29
N LYS A 612 10.28 13.92 2.28
CA LYS A 612 10.14 13.58 3.71
C LYS A 612 9.31 14.61 4.46
N HIS A 613 9.71 15.88 4.47
CA HIS A 613 9.02 16.90 5.27
C HIS A 613 7.64 17.23 4.67
N HIS A 614 7.58 17.72 3.43
CA HIS A 614 6.31 18.06 2.78
C HIS A 614 5.37 16.85 2.69
N LYS A 615 5.86 15.70 2.24
CA LYS A 615 5.09 14.44 2.22
C LYS A 615 4.65 13.99 3.62
N GLY A 616 5.49 14.20 4.64
CA GLY A 616 5.17 13.89 6.03
C GLY A 616 4.00 14.70 6.56
N TYR A 617 4.01 16.02 6.32
CA TYR A 617 2.89 16.90 6.68
C TYR A 617 1.60 16.50 5.97
N LEU A 618 1.67 16.15 4.68
CA LEU A 618 0.53 15.68 3.91
C LEU A 618 -0.06 14.38 4.47
N ASN A 619 0.79 13.38 4.73
CA ASN A 619 0.35 12.11 5.29
C ASN A 619 -0.33 12.30 6.64
N LYS A 620 0.24 13.16 7.50
CA LYS A 620 -0.34 13.44 8.81
C LYS A 620 -1.63 14.25 8.71
N LEU A 621 -1.72 15.20 7.77
CA LEU A 621 -2.97 15.91 7.49
C LEU A 621 -4.07 14.91 7.10
N ASN A 622 -3.80 14.01 6.15
CA ASN A 622 -4.74 12.98 5.72
C ASN A 622 -5.23 12.09 6.87
N GLU A 623 -4.31 11.66 7.75
CA GLU A 623 -4.66 10.89 8.96
C GLU A 623 -5.58 11.68 9.90
N LEU A 624 -5.29 12.97 10.11
CA LEU A 624 -6.04 13.81 11.06
C LEU A 624 -7.41 14.23 10.54
N VAL A 625 -7.60 14.31 9.22
CA VAL A 625 -8.87 14.71 8.61
C VAL A 625 -9.75 13.52 8.22
N GLU A 626 -9.25 12.29 8.28
CA GLU A 626 -9.99 11.08 7.92
C GLU A 626 -11.29 10.93 8.74
N ASN A 627 -12.41 10.73 8.05
CA ASN A 627 -13.76 10.64 8.64
C ASN A 627 -14.20 11.91 9.39
N THR A 628 -13.62 13.08 9.07
CA THR A 628 -14.02 14.37 9.63
C THR A 628 -14.61 15.28 8.56
N ASP A 629 -15.28 16.36 8.98
CA ASP A 629 -15.82 17.39 8.07
C ASP A 629 -14.75 18.09 7.23
N TYR A 630 -13.46 17.92 7.54
CA TYR A 630 -12.32 18.50 6.81
C TYR A 630 -11.79 17.60 5.69
N GLN A 631 -12.21 16.32 5.60
CA GLN A 631 -11.66 15.34 4.64
C GLN A 631 -11.80 15.77 3.17
N HIS A 632 -12.78 16.63 2.88
CA HIS A 632 -13.16 17.05 1.52
C HIS A 632 -13.23 18.58 1.38
N VAL A 633 -12.46 19.30 2.22
CA VAL A 633 -12.39 20.76 2.24
C VAL A 633 -11.04 21.20 1.67
N LYS A 634 -10.99 22.32 0.93
CA LYS A 634 -9.73 22.86 0.40
C LYS A 634 -8.77 23.22 1.54
N ILE A 635 -7.46 23.05 1.32
CA ILE A 635 -6.44 23.28 2.36
C ILE A 635 -6.54 24.71 2.92
N GLU A 636 -6.76 25.72 2.08
CA GLU A 636 -6.93 27.12 2.50
C GLU A 636 -8.16 27.33 3.39
N GLU A 637 -9.25 26.65 3.07
CA GLU A 637 -10.48 26.66 3.88
C GLU A 637 -10.29 25.91 5.21
N ILE A 638 -9.50 24.84 5.24
CA ILE A 638 -9.15 24.15 6.48
C ILE A 638 -8.37 25.10 7.37
N ILE A 639 -7.27 25.66 6.85
CA ILE A 639 -6.37 26.57 7.57
C ILE A 639 -7.16 27.71 8.22
N THR A 640 -8.03 28.38 7.45
CA THR A 640 -8.84 29.50 7.97
C THR A 640 -9.88 29.07 8.99
N LYS A 641 -10.49 27.88 8.84
CA LYS A 641 -11.48 27.35 9.80
C LYS A 641 -10.89 26.88 11.13
N VAL A 642 -9.69 26.29 11.10
CA VAL A 642 -9.08 25.70 12.32
C VAL A 642 -8.14 26.66 13.04
N HIS A 643 -7.74 27.76 12.39
CA HIS A 643 -6.91 28.79 13.00
C HIS A 643 -7.55 29.33 14.30
N GLY A 644 -6.73 29.47 15.35
CA GLY A 644 -7.17 29.95 16.66
C GLY A 644 -7.87 28.90 17.54
N ASN A 645 -8.13 27.69 17.03
CA ASN A 645 -8.74 26.62 17.81
C ASN A 645 -7.66 25.71 18.43
N SER A 646 -7.57 25.71 19.77
CA SER A 646 -6.58 24.93 20.54
C SER A 646 -6.66 23.44 20.28
N ASP A 647 -7.85 22.89 20.02
CA ASP A 647 -8.07 21.45 19.81
C ASP A 647 -7.71 21.00 18.39
N LYS A 648 -7.48 21.97 17.49
CA LYS A 648 -7.23 21.72 16.07
C LYS A 648 -5.83 22.15 15.64
N VAL A 649 -4.96 22.51 16.59
CA VAL A 649 -3.55 22.86 16.34
C VAL A 649 -2.81 21.83 15.48
N PRO A 650 -2.96 20.49 15.68
CA PRO A 650 -2.31 19.52 14.80
C PRO A 650 -2.80 19.58 13.34
N ILE A 651 -4.08 19.83 13.12
CA ILE A 651 -4.66 19.97 11.78
C ILE A 651 -4.14 21.26 11.14
N PHE A 652 -4.15 22.37 11.89
CA PHE A 652 -3.63 23.66 11.44
C PHE A 652 -2.16 23.54 11.00
N ASN A 653 -1.30 23.01 11.87
CA ASN A 653 0.14 22.90 11.59
C ASN A 653 0.43 22.08 10.34
N ASN A 654 -0.24 20.94 10.14
CA ASN A 654 0.01 20.10 8.97
C ASN A 654 -0.61 20.69 7.70
N ALA A 655 -1.84 21.22 7.77
CA ALA A 655 -2.47 21.87 6.61
C ALA A 655 -1.66 23.08 6.14
N ALA A 656 -1.26 23.95 7.06
CA ALA A 656 -0.47 25.14 6.77
C ALA A 656 0.92 24.77 6.24
N GLN A 657 1.60 23.76 6.81
CA GLN A 657 2.90 23.35 6.26
C GLN A 657 2.80 22.75 4.85
N VAL A 658 1.76 21.97 4.54
CA VAL A 658 1.53 21.51 3.15
C VAL A 658 1.38 22.70 2.21
N TRP A 659 0.59 23.70 2.61
CA TRP A 659 0.39 24.91 1.82
C TRP A 659 1.68 25.73 1.65
N ASN A 660 2.39 26.00 2.75
CA ASN A 660 3.63 26.79 2.77
C ASN A 660 4.70 26.18 1.87
N HIS A 661 4.92 24.85 1.96
CA HIS A 661 5.90 24.17 1.12
C HIS A 661 5.50 24.21 -0.35
N THR A 662 4.23 23.96 -0.67
CA THR A 662 3.73 24.07 -2.04
C THR A 662 3.97 25.47 -2.62
N PHE A 663 3.75 26.52 -1.82
CA PHE A 663 4.01 27.90 -2.22
C PHE A 663 5.52 28.20 -2.36
N TYR A 664 6.34 27.64 -1.48
CA TYR A 664 7.81 27.78 -1.50
C TYR A 664 8.45 27.15 -2.74
N TRP A 665 8.00 25.96 -3.16
CA TRP A 665 8.54 25.34 -4.38
C TRP A 665 8.32 26.23 -5.60
N ASN A 666 7.14 26.83 -5.72
CA ASN A 666 6.81 27.76 -6.80
C ASN A 666 7.50 29.12 -6.68
N SER A 667 7.90 29.51 -5.45
CA SER A 667 8.69 30.72 -5.18
C SER A 667 10.14 30.60 -5.67
N MET A 668 10.57 29.42 -6.11
CA MET A 668 11.90 29.17 -6.67
C MET A 668 11.83 28.71 -8.12
N LYS A 669 12.90 28.90 -8.88
CA LYS A 669 13.07 28.28 -10.20
C LYS A 669 14.55 28.13 -10.58
N LYS A 670 14.80 27.28 -11.57
CA LYS A 670 16.12 27.21 -12.24
C LYS A 670 16.48 28.55 -12.86
N ASN A 671 17.71 29.01 -12.65
CA ASN A 671 18.19 30.33 -13.09
C ASN A 671 17.28 31.46 -12.59
N GLY A 672 16.82 31.37 -11.35
CA GLY A 672 16.08 32.42 -10.67
C GLY A 672 17.01 33.50 -10.09
N GLY A 673 16.48 34.24 -9.12
CA GLY A 673 17.20 35.33 -8.47
C GLY A 673 17.31 36.59 -9.34
N GLY A 674 18.27 37.45 -9.02
CA GLY A 674 18.42 38.75 -9.66
C GLY A 674 17.24 39.70 -9.39
N LYS A 675 17.12 40.76 -10.20
CA LYS A 675 16.02 41.74 -10.10
C LYS A 675 14.77 41.26 -10.84
N PRO A 676 13.55 41.62 -10.39
CA PRO A 676 12.37 41.50 -11.22
C PRO A 676 12.55 42.33 -12.51
N LYS A 677 11.82 41.98 -13.57
CA LYS A 677 11.90 42.70 -14.86
C LYS A 677 11.63 44.19 -14.66
N ASP A 678 12.51 45.06 -15.15
CA ASP A 678 12.45 46.52 -14.92
C ASP A 678 11.17 47.17 -15.45
N ASP A 679 10.56 46.59 -16.48
CA ASP A 679 9.28 46.99 -17.07
C ASP A 679 8.04 46.29 -16.43
N GLY A 680 8.28 45.41 -15.46
CA GLY A 680 7.25 44.62 -14.77
C GLY A 680 6.48 45.43 -13.72
N PHE A 681 5.22 45.06 -13.48
CA PHE A 681 4.37 45.73 -12.52
C PHE A 681 4.90 45.57 -11.08
N LEU A 682 5.48 44.41 -10.76
CA LEU A 682 6.09 44.14 -9.47
C LEU A 682 7.32 45.00 -9.20
N ALA A 683 8.19 45.23 -10.19
CA ALA A 683 9.40 46.05 -10.02
C ALA A 683 9.05 47.49 -9.64
N LYS A 684 8.07 48.07 -10.35
CA LYS A 684 7.53 49.39 -10.01
C LYS A 684 6.91 49.41 -8.62
N LYS A 685 6.14 48.39 -8.26
CA LYS A 685 5.50 48.33 -6.95
C LYS A 685 6.50 48.16 -5.81
N ILE A 686 7.60 47.42 -6.01
CA ILE A 686 8.72 47.34 -5.05
C ILE A 686 9.40 48.71 -4.91
N GLN A 687 9.57 49.44 -6.02
CA GLN A 687 10.10 50.80 -5.98
C GLN A 687 9.20 51.74 -5.16
N ASP A 688 7.90 51.71 -5.40
CA ASP A 688 6.93 52.62 -4.79
C ASP A 688 6.64 52.31 -3.30
N ASP A 689 6.45 51.03 -2.96
CA ASP A 689 6.01 50.63 -1.62
C ASP A 689 7.15 50.31 -0.65
N ILE A 690 8.25 49.72 -1.14
CA ILE A 690 9.39 49.28 -0.31
C ILE A 690 10.54 50.29 -0.38
N GLY A 691 10.73 50.94 -1.54
CA GLY A 691 11.82 51.90 -1.78
C GLY A 691 12.93 51.35 -2.66
N GLY A 692 12.65 50.33 -3.47
CA GLY A 692 13.56 49.76 -4.46
C GLY A 692 14.13 48.40 -4.08
N PHE A 693 14.79 47.76 -5.05
CA PHE A 693 15.24 46.37 -4.95
C PHE A 693 16.27 46.13 -3.84
N ASP A 694 17.21 47.05 -3.66
CA ASP A 694 18.27 46.89 -2.65
C ASP A 694 17.68 46.95 -1.24
N LYS A 695 16.67 47.81 -1.04
CA LYS A 695 15.94 47.91 0.22
C LYS A 695 15.07 46.67 0.46
N PHE A 696 14.44 46.13 -0.59
CA PHE A 696 13.77 44.84 -0.53
C PHE A 696 14.72 43.73 -0.07
N CYS A 697 15.89 43.58 -0.68
CA CYS A 697 16.86 42.54 -0.32
C CYS A 697 17.32 42.69 1.14
N GLY A 698 17.61 43.93 1.57
CA GLY A 698 17.99 44.22 2.94
C GLY A 698 16.91 43.85 3.96
N GLU A 699 15.66 44.28 3.73
CA GLU A 699 14.55 43.95 4.62
C GLU A 699 14.22 42.45 4.63
N PHE A 700 14.18 41.81 3.46
CA PHE A 700 13.88 40.38 3.33
C PHE A 700 14.94 39.52 4.04
N ALA A 701 16.22 39.86 3.88
CA ALA A 701 17.31 39.19 4.58
C ALA A 701 17.23 39.40 6.10
N ASN A 702 16.99 40.64 6.55
CA ASN A 702 16.83 40.96 7.96
C ASN A 702 15.67 40.18 8.61
N HIS A 703 14.55 40.01 7.91
CA HIS A 703 13.43 39.20 8.38
C HIS A 703 13.77 37.71 8.48
N GLY A 704 14.57 37.16 7.55
CA GLY A 704 15.02 35.77 7.61
C GLY A 704 16.02 35.48 8.74
N VAL A 705 16.95 36.41 9.00
CA VAL A 705 17.90 36.30 10.11
C VAL A 705 17.19 36.44 11.45
N SER A 706 16.30 37.43 11.57
CA SER A 706 15.63 37.75 12.83
C SER A 706 14.43 36.84 13.17
N GLN A 707 14.04 35.91 12.29
CA GLN A 707 13.06 34.88 12.61
C GLN A 707 13.70 33.84 13.54
N PHE A 708 13.52 33.99 14.85
CA PHE A 708 14.07 33.05 15.81
C PHE A 708 13.38 31.69 15.71
N GLY A 709 14.17 30.62 15.75
CA GLY A 709 13.69 29.25 15.57
C GLY A 709 13.29 28.96 14.12
N SER A 710 12.19 28.22 13.98
CA SER A 710 11.62 27.78 12.71
C SER A 710 10.56 28.75 12.21
N GLY A 711 10.46 28.95 10.90
CA GLY A 711 9.48 29.89 10.32
C GLY A 711 9.71 30.19 8.85
N TRP A 712 9.07 31.25 8.38
CA TRP A 712 9.01 31.64 6.97
C TRP A 712 9.14 33.17 6.83
N VAL A 713 9.65 33.63 5.69
CA VAL A 713 9.68 35.05 5.30
C VAL A 713 8.85 35.24 4.05
N TRP A 714 8.08 36.32 3.98
CA TRP A 714 7.10 36.54 2.94
C TRP A 714 7.20 37.94 2.35
N LEU A 715 7.01 38.04 1.04
CA LEU A 715 6.54 39.25 0.39
C LEU A 715 5.03 39.14 0.26
N VAL A 716 4.29 40.11 0.78
CA VAL A 716 2.82 40.10 0.80
C VAL A 716 2.24 41.39 0.26
N LEU A 717 1.02 41.32 -0.26
CA LEU A 717 0.16 42.46 -0.51
C LEU A 717 -0.82 42.60 0.66
N GLU A 718 -0.74 43.73 1.36
CA GLU A 718 -1.62 44.07 2.48
C GLU A 718 -2.27 45.43 2.18
N LYS A 719 -3.60 45.46 2.08
CA LYS A 719 -4.38 46.68 1.77
C LYS A 719 -3.86 47.44 0.55
N GLY A 720 -3.48 46.70 -0.49
CA GLY A 720 -2.98 47.27 -1.76
C GLY A 720 -1.52 47.75 -1.72
N LYS A 721 -0.76 47.56 -0.63
CA LYS A 721 0.67 47.89 -0.54
C LYS A 721 1.52 46.65 -0.31
N LEU A 722 2.71 46.61 -0.90
CA LEU A 722 3.69 45.56 -0.64
C LEU A 722 4.31 45.72 0.75
N LYS A 723 4.54 44.57 1.40
CA LYS A 723 5.17 44.50 2.71
C LYS A 723 5.98 43.22 2.83
N ILE A 724 7.08 43.27 3.57
CA ILE A 724 7.85 42.10 3.95
C ILE A 724 7.43 41.72 5.38
N THR A 725 7.14 40.44 5.60
CA THR A 725 6.73 39.91 6.90
C THR A 725 7.41 38.57 7.17
N LYS A 726 7.39 38.12 8.42
CA LYS A 726 7.89 36.81 8.83
C LYS A 726 6.89 36.13 9.75
N THR A 727 6.85 34.81 9.71
CA THR A 727 5.93 34.02 10.53
C THR A 727 6.66 32.88 11.24
N PRO A 728 6.29 32.56 12.49
CA PRO A 728 6.87 31.44 13.22
C PRO A 728 6.24 30.10 12.79
N ASN A 729 7.02 29.03 12.85
CA ASN A 729 6.57 27.66 12.64
C ASN A 729 5.75 27.48 11.34
N ALA A 730 4.46 27.12 11.46
CA ALA A 730 3.55 26.84 10.36
C ALA A 730 2.69 28.05 9.96
N ASP A 731 2.78 29.15 10.69
CA ASP A 731 1.94 30.32 10.47
C ASP A 731 2.19 30.94 9.09
N LEU A 732 1.18 31.58 8.52
CA LEU A 732 1.21 32.06 7.14
C LEU A 732 0.35 33.31 6.93
N PRO A 733 0.63 34.12 5.89
CA PRO A 733 -0.08 35.39 5.64
C PRO A 733 -1.61 35.27 5.49
N LEU A 734 -2.12 34.12 5.02
CA LEU A 734 -3.56 33.93 4.77
C LEU A 734 -4.44 34.18 6.00
N ILE A 735 -3.99 33.78 7.20
CA ILE A 735 -4.76 33.97 8.44
C ILE A 735 -4.75 35.43 8.94
N TYR A 736 -3.86 36.26 8.38
CA TYR A 736 -3.78 37.70 8.67
C TYR A 736 -4.50 38.56 7.62
N GLY A 737 -5.22 37.93 6.67
CA GLY A 737 -5.90 38.64 5.58
C GLY A 737 -4.92 39.27 4.58
N GLN A 738 -3.70 38.77 4.51
CA GLN A 738 -2.66 39.21 3.59
C GLN A 738 -2.56 38.26 2.40
N VAL A 739 -2.24 38.80 1.22
CA VAL A 739 -2.04 37.98 0.02
C VAL A 739 -0.54 37.67 -0.14
N PRO A 740 -0.11 36.41 -0.02
CA PRO A 740 1.28 36.03 -0.21
C PRO A 740 1.67 36.08 -1.70
N LEU A 741 2.84 36.65 -1.99
CA LEU A 741 3.39 36.77 -3.35
C LEU A 741 4.65 35.92 -3.53
N LEU A 742 5.51 35.87 -2.51
CA LEU A 742 6.76 35.10 -2.49
C LEU A 742 7.03 34.62 -1.06
N THR A 743 7.64 33.44 -0.89
CA THR A 743 8.09 32.97 0.43
C THR A 743 9.49 32.35 0.41
N MET A 744 10.17 32.39 1.55
CA MET A 744 11.43 31.71 1.83
C MET A 744 11.31 30.92 3.13
N ASP A 745 11.55 29.61 3.05
CA ASP A 745 11.63 28.73 4.23
C ASP A 745 12.91 29.00 5.02
N VAL A 746 12.81 29.26 6.32
CA VAL A 746 13.95 29.39 7.24
C VAL A 746 13.94 28.36 8.37
N TRP A 747 13.12 27.31 8.26
CA TRP A 747 13.33 26.08 9.04
C TRP A 747 14.70 25.50 8.71
N GLU A 748 15.42 24.99 9.71
CA GLU A 748 16.79 24.49 9.50
C GLU A 748 16.85 23.39 8.43
N HIS A 749 15.83 22.54 8.33
CA HIS A 749 15.81 21.48 7.32
C HIS A 749 15.82 22.00 5.87
N ALA A 750 15.49 23.27 5.62
CA ALA A 750 15.53 23.88 4.29
C ALA A 750 16.96 24.17 3.81
N TYR A 751 17.93 24.28 4.71
CA TYR A 751 19.30 24.68 4.35
C TYR A 751 20.42 23.95 5.11
N TYR A 752 20.13 23.18 6.17
CA TYR A 752 21.19 22.65 7.04
C TYR A 752 22.14 21.69 6.32
N LEU A 753 21.64 20.95 5.33
CA LEU A 753 22.50 20.03 4.56
C LEU A 753 23.50 20.78 3.67
N ASP A 754 23.15 21.99 3.23
CA ASP A 754 23.96 22.78 2.30
C ASP A 754 24.78 23.87 3.02
N CYS A 755 24.18 24.52 4.02
CA CYS A 755 24.75 25.67 4.74
C CYS A 755 24.97 25.43 6.24
N GLN A 756 24.52 24.29 6.80
CA GLN A 756 24.56 24.02 8.26
C GLN A 756 23.95 25.19 9.05
N ASN A 757 24.69 25.76 10.01
CA ASN A 757 24.24 26.90 10.81
C ASN A 757 24.32 28.26 10.06
N ARG A 758 24.88 28.29 8.84
CA ARG A 758 25.08 29.53 8.06
C ARG A 758 23.80 29.94 7.32
N ARG A 759 22.73 30.23 8.08
CA ARG A 759 21.45 30.70 7.51
C ARG A 759 21.62 31.95 6.63
N ILE A 760 22.52 32.85 7.01
CA ILE A 760 22.83 34.08 6.25
C ILE A 760 23.27 33.74 4.82
N ASP A 761 24.10 32.72 4.65
CA ASP A 761 24.57 32.29 3.34
C ASP A 761 23.43 31.75 2.48
N TYR A 762 22.55 30.94 3.07
CA TYR A 762 21.35 30.44 2.39
C TYR A 762 20.41 31.56 1.95
N ILE A 763 20.16 32.55 2.81
CA ILE A 763 19.32 33.72 2.49
C ILE A 763 19.90 34.48 1.29
N LYS A 764 21.22 34.69 1.29
CA LYS A 764 21.90 35.36 0.19
C LYS A 764 21.75 34.57 -1.10
N VAL A 765 21.99 33.26 -1.05
CA VAL A 765 21.82 32.36 -2.20
C VAL A 765 20.39 32.37 -2.73
N PHE A 766 19.39 32.40 -1.85
CA PHE A 766 17.98 32.46 -2.24
C PHE A 766 17.67 33.73 -3.03
N LEU A 767 18.09 34.89 -2.50
CA LEU A 767 17.91 36.21 -3.14
C LEU A 767 18.64 36.29 -4.48
N ASP A 768 19.90 35.86 -4.52
CA ASP A 768 20.78 36.04 -5.67
C ASP A 768 20.45 35.08 -6.82
N HIS A 769 19.94 33.87 -6.51
CA HIS A 769 19.92 32.77 -7.50
C HIS A 769 18.65 31.94 -7.61
N LEU A 770 17.69 32.05 -6.68
CA LEU A 770 16.56 31.10 -6.63
C LEU A 770 15.21 31.74 -6.89
N ILE A 771 14.99 33.00 -6.52
CA ILE A 771 13.66 33.64 -6.59
C ILE A 771 13.03 33.51 -7.98
N ASN A 772 11.77 33.06 -8.00
CA ASN A 772 10.92 33.07 -9.16
C ASN A 772 10.08 34.36 -9.21
N TRP A 773 10.62 35.42 -9.83
CA TRP A 773 9.92 36.69 -9.99
C TRP A 773 8.66 36.60 -10.85
N ASP A 774 8.61 35.70 -11.83
CA ASP A 774 7.42 35.53 -12.68
C ASP A 774 6.22 35.02 -11.84
N PHE A 775 6.47 34.13 -10.87
CA PHE A 775 5.44 33.66 -9.93
C PHE A 775 4.93 34.77 -9.01
N ALA A 776 5.82 35.60 -8.47
CA ALA A 776 5.43 36.74 -7.64
C ALA A 776 4.63 37.79 -8.43
N GLU A 777 5.02 38.06 -9.67
CA GLU A 777 4.29 38.94 -10.60
C GLU A 777 2.90 38.39 -10.93
N GLU A 778 2.78 37.09 -11.19
CA GLU A 778 1.49 36.43 -11.46
C GLU A 778 0.55 36.49 -10.25
N ASN A 779 1.08 36.23 -9.04
CA ASN A 779 0.32 36.35 -7.81
C ASN A 779 -0.15 37.79 -7.55
N LEU A 780 0.69 38.78 -7.89
CA LEU A 780 0.32 40.19 -7.77
C LEU A 780 -0.82 40.53 -8.74
N LYS A 781 -0.69 40.19 -10.03
CA LYS A 781 -1.70 40.46 -11.07
C LYS A 781 -3.05 39.80 -10.80
N LYS A 782 -3.08 38.64 -10.13
CA LYS A 782 -4.34 37.98 -9.75
C LYS A 782 -5.10 38.71 -8.63
N ASN A 783 -4.44 39.59 -7.90
CA ASN A 783 -4.94 40.20 -6.66
C ASN A 783 -4.89 41.74 -6.66
N THR A 784 -4.66 42.33 -7.83
CA THR A 784 -4.73 43.77 -8.12
C THR A 784 -5.57 43.97 -9.36
#